data_AF-A0A9P1HIH3-F1
#
_entry.id   AF-A0A9P1HIH3-F1
#
_cell.length_a   1.000
_cell.length_b   1.000
_cell.length_c   1.000
_cell.angle_alpha   90.00
_cell.angle_beta   90.00
_cell.angle_gamma   90.00
#
_symmetry.space_group_name_H-M   'P 1'
#
loop_
_entity.id
_entity.type
_entity.pdbx_description
1 polymer ?
#
loop_
_entity_poly.entity_id
_entity_poly.type
_entity_poly.pdbx_seq_one_letter_code
_entity_poly.pdbx_strand_id
1 'polypeptide(L)'
;MVNFTIDEIRGLMDRKKNIRNMSVIAHVDHGKSTLTDSLVSKAGIIAGAKAGETRFTDTRKDEQERCITIKSTAISMFFELNPKDIGFIKGDNQVEVNDVDGKKEKYNGFLINLIDSPGHVDFSSEVTAALRVTDGALVVVDCVSGVCVQTETVLRQAIAERIKPVLFMNKMDRALLELQLGTEELFQTFQRIVENINVIIATYGDDDGPMGAIMVDPSVGNVGFGSGLHGWAFTLKQFAEMYAEKFGVEVDKLMRNLWGDRFFDSKTKKWSNSQAEGAKRGFCQFVLDPIFQVFDAIMNIKKDKVAALVEKLNIKLAVDEKDLEGKALMKVFMRKWLPAGDTMLQMICIHLPSPVTAQKYRMEMLYEGPHDDEAAVAIKNCDANGPLMMYVSKMVPTSDKGRFYAFGRVFSGKVATGQKCRIQGPNYVPGKKEDLYEKTIQRTILMMGRYIEPIEDIPSGNIAGLVGVDQYLVKGGTITTYKDAHNMRVMKFSVSPVVRVAVEAKNPADLPKLVEGLKRLAKSDPMVQCIFEESGEHIIAGAGELHLEICLKDLEEDHACIPLKKSDPVVSYRETVDAESNQICLSKSPNKHNRLFMTAKPMPDGLADDIENGTVNPRDDFKARAKVLAEKYEYDVTEARKIWCFGPDGTGPNLLFDVTKGVQYLNEIKDSVVAGFQWATREGVLCDELMRGCRFDIHDVTLHADAIHRGGGQVIPTARRVIYAAALTASPRLLEPVYLVEIQCPEAAVGGIYGVLNRRRGHVFEESQVTGTPMFIVKAYLPVNESFGFTADLRSNTGGQAFPQCVFDHWQILAGDPLDGSSKPFHVVNDTRKRKGLKEGVPALDNFLDKM
;
A
#
# COMPACT_ATOMS: atom_id res chain seq x y z
N MET A 1 -17.47 -4.24 -28.49
CA MET A 1 -17.84 -5.62 -28.12
C MET A 1 -16.59 -6.23 -27.54
N VAL A 2 -16.67 -6.82 -26.35
CA VAL A 2 -15.54 -7.53 -25.74
C VAL A 2 -15.15 -8.67 -26.68
N ASN A 3 -13.85 -8.83 -26.95
CA ASN A 3 -13.36 -9.76 -27.98
C ASN A 3 -13.30 -11.23 -27.51
N PHE A 4 -13.90 -11.58 -26.36
CA PHE A 4 -13.79 -12.90 -25.75
C PHE A 4 -15.07 -13.29 -24.99
N THR A 5 -15.29 -14.59 -24.89
CA THR A 5 -16.40 -15.24 -24.17
C THR A 5 -16.00 -15.65 -22.76
N ILE A 6 -16.97 -15.87 -21.88
CA ILE A 6 -16.71 -16.33 -20.49
C ILE A 6 -16.05 -17.71 -20.48
N ASP A 7 -16.43 -18.59 -21.41
CA ASP A 7 -15.84 -19.93 -21.54
C ASP A 7 -14.35 -19.86 -21.90
N GLU A 8 -13.97 -18.93 -22.77
CA GLU A 8 -12.56 -18.67 -23.10
C GLU A 8 -11.78 -18.16 -21.89
N ILE A 9 -12.33 -17.21 -21.11
CA ILE A 9 -11.70 -16.75 -19.87
C ILE A 9 -11.53 -17.93 -18.91
N ARG A 10 -12.59 -18.72 -18.69
CA ARG A 10 -12.54 -19.88 -17.80
C ARG A 10 -11.49 -20.88 -18.26
N GLY A 11 -11.35 -21.14 -19.56
CA GLY A 11 -10.29 -22.00 -20.10
C GLY A 11 -8.88 -21.44 -19.89
N LEU A 12 -8.71 -20.12 -19.97
CA LEU A 12 -7.44 -19.45 -19.67
C LEU A 12 -7.08 -19.49 -18.17
N MET A 13 -8.07 -19.52 -17.26
CA MET A 13 -7.81 -19.61 -15.82
C MET A 13 -7.07 -20.89 -15.43
N ASP A 14 -7.21 -21.98 -16.20
CA ASP A 14 -6.47 -23.23 -15.95
C ASP A 14 -5.00 -23.13 -16.41
N ARG A 15 -4.68 -22.21 -17.34
CA ARG A 15 -3.34 -21.96 -17.89
C ARG A 15 -2.54 -21.03 -16.99
N LYS A 16 -2.27 -21.48 -15.77
CA LYS A 16 -1.68 -20.67 -14.68
C LYS A 16 -0.34 -20.02 -15.03
N LYS A 17 0.44 -20.60 -15.96
CA LYS A 17 1.69 -19.97 -16.42
C LYS A 17 1.44 -18.72 -17.29
N ASN A 18 0.30 -18.61 -17.95
CA ASN A 18 -0.09 -17.48 -18.82
C ASN A 18 -0.97 -16.45 -18.12
N ILE A 19 -1.09 -16.52 -16.78
CA ILE A 19 -1.78 -15.51 -15.98
C ILE A 19 -0.77 -14.45 -15.52
N ARG A 20 -1.18 -13.18 -15.50
CA ARG A 20 -0.44 -12.08 -14.86
C ARG A 20 -1.39 -11.35 -13.92
N ASN A 21 -1.15 -11.44 -12.61
CA ASN A 21 -1.86 -10.63 -11.63
C ASN A 21 -1.02 -9.38 -11.34
N MET A 22 -1.57 -8.19 -11.58
CA MET A 22 -0.79 -6.97 -11.46
C MET A 22 -1.59 -5.78 -10.95
N SER A 23 -0.92 -4.81 -10.34
CA SER A 23 -1.49 -3.53 -9.94
C SER A 23 -0.73 -2.35 -10.55
N VAL A 24 -1.42 -1.22 -10.76
CA VAL A 24 -0.77 0.00 -11.26
C VAL A 24 -0.44 0.91 -10.08
N ILE A 25 0.84 1.18 -9.87
CA ILE A 25 1.36 2.07 -8.84
C ILE A 25 1.67 3.41 -9.47
N ALA A 26 1.12 4.49 -8.93
CA ALA A 26 1.41 5.83 -9.41
C ALA A 26 1.13 6.85 -8.32
N HIS A 27 1.92 7.93 -8.30
CA HIS A 27 1.54 9.13 -7.56
C HIS A 27 0.32 9.80 -8.23
N VAL A 28 -0.43 10.60 -7.47
CA VAL A 28 -1.54 11.41 -7.98
C VAL A 28 -1.09 12.21 -9.22
N ASP A 29 -1.98 12.32 -10.21
CA ASP A 29 -1.73 13.01 -11.48
C ASP A 29 -0.60 12.44 -12.35
N HIS A 30 0.05 11.32 -12.04
CA HIS A 30 1.03 10.69 -12.96
C HIS A 30 0.38 10.04 -14.20
N GLY A 31 -0.95 10.15 -14.35
CA GLY A 31 -1.69 9.67 -15.52
C GLY A 31 -2.05 8.18 -15.48
N LYS A 32 -2.16 7.62 -14.26
CA LYS A 32 -2.54 6.23 -14.00
C LYS A 32 -3.86 5.84 -14.68
N SER A 33 -4.95 6.55 -14.40
CA SER A 33 -6.29 6.25 -14.96
C SER A 33 -6.31 6.35 -16.49
N THR A 34 -5.50 7.23 -17.07
CA THR A 34 -5.39 7.37 -18.52
C THR A 34 -4.67 6.18 -19.16
N LEU A 35 -3.67 5.62 -18.48
CA LEU A 35 -2.96 4.42 -18.93
C LEU A 35 -3.81 3.15 -18.75
N THR A 36 -4.53 3.01 -17.63
CA THR A 36 -5.46 1.89 -17.42
C THR A 36 -6.54 1.88 -18.48
N ASP A 37 -7.13 3.03 -18.83
CA ASP A 37 -8.05 3.16 -19.96
C ASP A 37 -7.44 2.70 -21.29
N SER A 38 -6.16 3.02 -21.53
CA SER A 38 -5.46 2.61 -22.76
C SER A 38 -5.32 1.09 -22.84
N LEU A 39 -5.08 0.41 -21.72
CA LEU A 39 -5.05 -1.05 -21.61
C LEU A 39 -6.43 -1.67 -21.84
N VAL A 40 -7.45 -1.17 -21.14
CA VAL A 40 -8.84 -1.64 -21.22
C VAL A 40 -9.39 -1.46 -22.65
N SER A 41 -9.03 -0.37 -23.30
CA SER A 41 -9.35 -0.10 -24.72
C SER A 41 -8.72 -1.14 -25.64
N LYS A 42 -7.43 -1.45 -25.45
CA LYS A 42 -6.74 -2.44 -26.26
C LYS A 42 -7.29 -3.85 -26.06
N ALA A 43 -7.74 -4.17 -24.86
CA ALA A 43 -8.44 -5.42 -24.54
C ALA A 43 -9.85 -5.53 -25.19
N GLY A 44 -10.33 -4.49 -25.88
CA GLY A 44 -11.63 -4.47 -26.55
C GLY A 44 -12.82 -4.24 -25.61
N ILE A 45 -12.56 -3.91 -24.34
CA ILE A 45 -13.60 -3.68 -23.33
C ILE A 45 -14.26 -2.31 -23.54
N ILE A 46 -13.48 -1.28 -23.91
CA ILE A 46 -13.98 0.06 -24.26
C ILE A 46 -13.59 0.47 -25.67
N ALA A 47 -14.34 1.40 -26.26
CA ALA A 47 -14.01 1.97 -27.56
C ALA A 47 -12.78 2.89 -27.46
N GLY A 48 -11.77 2.68 -28.33
CA GLY A 48 -10.51 3.43 -28.26
C GLY A 48 -10.59 4.93 -28.52
N ALA A 49 -11.68 5.42 -29.11
CA ALA A 49 -11.94 6.85 -29.23
C ALA A 49 -12.23 7.52 -27.87
N LYS A 50 -12.76 6.76 -26.89
CA LYS A 50 -13.08 7.26 -25.55
C LYS A 50 -12.00 6.94 -24.49
N ALA A 51 -10.94 6.24 -24.88
CA ALA A 51 -9.85 5.86 -23.98
C ALA A 51 -9.09 7.11 -23.48
N GLY A 52 -8.97 7.26 -22.17
CA GLY A 52 -8.31 8.37 -21.49
C GLY A 52 -9.27 9.47 -21.02
N GLU A 53 -10.48 9.53 -21.60
CA GLU A 53 -11.57 10.45 -21.19
C GLU A 53 -12.63 9.73 -20.34
N THR A 54 -12.84 8.43 -20.56
CA THR A 54 -13.91 7.67 -19.90
C THR A 54 -13.58 7.33 -18.45
N ARG A 55 -12.30 7.07 -18.15
CA ARG A 55 -11.79 6.60 -16.85
C ARG A 55 -12.63 5.44 -16.33
N PHE A 56 -12.59 4.33 -17.04
CA PHE A 56 -13.49 3.20 -16.84
C PHE A 56 -13.38 2.59 -15.44
N THR A 57 -12.16 2.59 -14.89
CA THR A 57 -11.84 2.08 -13.55
C THR A 57 -12.30 2.99 -12.41
N ASP A 58 -12.49 4.29 -12.68
CA ASP A 58 -13.07 5.27 -11.76
C ASP A 58 -14.61 5.10 -11.83
N THR A 59 -15.12 4.21 -11.00
CA THR A 59 -16.53 3.76 -11.04
C THR A 59 -17.48 4.70 -10.32
N ARG A 60 -16.97 5.48 -9.36
CA ARG A 60 -17.77 6.39 -8.55
C ARG A 60 -17.86 7.78 -9.18
N LYS A 61 -18.95 8.50 -8.90
CA LYS A 61 -19.17 9.84 -9.45
C LYS A 61 -18.14 10.86 -8.93
N ASP A 62 -17.79 10.77 -7.65
CA ASP A 62 -16.78 11.63 -7.02
C ASP A 62 -15.36 11.36 -7.54
N GLU A 63 -15.01 10.10 -7.83
CA GLU A 63 -13.74 9.77 -8.52
C GLU A 63 -13.63 10.48 -9.87
N GLN A 64 -14.72 10.47 -10.65
CA GLN A 64 -14.77 11.10 -11.97
C GLN A 64 -14.66 12.63 -11.88
N GLU A 65 -15.41 13.25 -10.95
CA GLU A 65 -15.40 14.70 -10.71
C GLU A 65 -14.04 15.19 -10.20
N ARG A 66 -13.45 14.48 -9.23
CA ARG A 66 -12.16 14.84 -8.61
C ARG A 66 -10.94 14.40 -9.42
N CYS A 67 -11.14 13.56 -10.43
CA CYS A 67 -10.08 13.00 -11.26
C CYS A 67 -9.05 12.15 -10.48
N ILE A 68 -9.48 11.49 -9.40
CA ILE A 68 -8.66 10.61 -8.58
C ILE A 68 -9.34 9.26 -8.38
N THR A 69 -8.57 8.19 -8.32
CA THR A 69 -9.09 6.86 -7.94
C THR A 69 -9.15 6.75 -6.41
N ILE A 70 -10.30 6.34 -5.88
CA ILE A 70 -10.60 6.24 -4.45
C ILE A 70 -10.68 4.77 -4.02
N LYS A 71 -11.41 3.93 -4.77
CA LYS A 71 -11.56 2.50 -4.49
C LYS A 71 -10.84 1.65 -5.53
N SER A 72 -10.23 0.56 -5.09
CA SER A 72 -9.57 -0.35 -6.03
C SER A 72 -10.58 -1.16 -6.85
N THR A 73 -10.35 -1.23 -8.16
CA THR A 73 -11.22 -1.91 -9.13
C THR A 73 -10.42 -2.96 -9.90
N ALA A 74 -10.94 -4.17 -10.01
CA ALA A 74 -10.30 -5.27 -10.73
C ALA A 74 -10.91 -5.46 -12.13
N ILE A 75 -10.05 -5.68 -13.13
CA ILE A 75 -10.42 -5.95 -14.51
C ILE A 75 -9.57 -7.12 -15.02
N SER A 76 -10.22 -8.08 -15.67
CA SER A 76 -9.52 -9.14 -16.40
C SER A 76 -9.44 -8.79 -17.88
N MET A 77 -8.27 -8.97 -18.48
CA MET A 77 -8.00 -8.65 -19.88
C MET A 77 -7.39 -9.86 -20.58
N PHE A 78 -7.80 -10.10 -21.82
CA PHE A 78 -7.17 -11.08 -22.70
C PHE A 78 -6.22 -10.38 -23.65
N PHE A 79 -5.01 -10.92 -23.82
CA PHE A 79 -4.04 -10.43 -24.79
C PHE A 79 -3.31 -11.59 -25.46
N GLU A 80 -3.27 -11.56 -26.78
CA GLU A 80 -2.46 -12.49 -27.57
C GLU A 80 -1.12 -11.84 -27.90
N LEU A 81 -0.06 -12.44 -27.39
CA LEU A 81 1.29 -12.01 -27.71
C LEU A 81 1.67 -12.50 -29.11
N ASN A 82 2.40 -11.68 -29.89
CA ASN A 82 2.86 -12.14 -31.21
C ASN A 82 3.76 -13.37 -31.04
N PRO A 83 3.67 -14.39 -31.91
CA PRO A 83 4.50 -15.59 -31.81
C PRO A 83 6.00 -15.33 -31.70
N LYS A 84 6.51 -14.32 -32.43
CA LYS A 84 7.91 -13.87 -32.36
C LYS A 84 8.33 -13.37 -30.97
N ASP A 85 7.39 -12.84 -30.20
CA ASP A 85 7.65 -12.19 -28.92
C ASP A 85 7.68 -13.19 -27.76
N ILE A 86 7.06 -14.36 -27.92
CA ILE A 86 7.04 -15.43 -26.92
C ILE A 86 8.45 -15.97 -26.63
N GLY A 87 9.35 -15.90 -27.62
CA GLY A 87 10.75 -16.27 -27.47
C GLY A 87 11.49 -15.45 -26.42
N PHE A 88 11.05 -14.22 -26.14
CA PHE A 88 11.67 -13.32 -25.16
C PHE A 88 11.26 -13.64 -23.72
N ILE A 89 10.22 -14.45 -23.50
CA ILE A 89 9.79 -14.86 -22.16
C ILE A 89 10.75 -15.92 -21.61
N LYS A 90 11.45 -15.57 -20.52
CA LYS A 90 12.45 -16.41 -19.86
C LYS A 90 11.86 -17.18 -18.68
N GLY A 91 12.17 -18.48 -18.58
CA GLY A 91 11.80 -19.34 -17.45
C GLY A 91 10.66 -20.33 -17.72
N ASP A 92 10.79 -21.56 -17.21
CA ASP A 92 9.93 -22.71 -17.56
C ASP A 92 8.49 -22.64 -17.00
N ASN A 93 8.27 -21.74 -16.03
CA ASN A 93 6.98 -21.55 -15.37
C ASN A 93 6.24 -20.29 -15.83
N GLN A 94 6.71 -19.64 -16.90
CA GLN A 94 6.18 -18.35 -17.37
C GLN A 94 5.25 -18.44 -18.58
N VAL A 95 5.25 -19.57 -19.28
CA VAL A 95 4.39 -19.84 -20.44
C VAL A 95 4.01 -21.32 -20.48
N GLU A 96 2.76 -21.62 -20.80
CA GLU A 96 2.28 -22.96 -21.08
C GLU A 96 2.80 -23.46 -22.43
N VAL A 97 3.02 -24.77 -22.51
CA VAL A 97 3.47 -25.44 -23.73
C VAL A 97 2.41 -26.45 -24.11
N ASN A 98 1.83 -26.29 -25.30
CA ASN A 98 0.89 -27.24 -25.87
C ASN A 98 1.65 -28.25 -26.73
N ASP A 99 1.15 -29.48 -26.79
CA ASP A 99 1.56 -30.47 -27.77
C ASP A 99 0.55 -30.44 -28.92
N VAL A 100 0.98 -29.96 -30.09
CA VAL A 100 0.17 -29.92 -31.31
C VAL A 100 0.89 -30.78 -32.35
N ASP A 101 0.28 -31.89 -32.73
CA ASP A 101 0.81 -32.85 -33.70
C ASP A 101 2.24 -33.34 -33.39
N GLY A 102 2.58 -33.53 -32.10
CA GLY A 102 3.91 -33.96 -31.66
C GLY A 102 4.94 -32.84 -31.58
N LYS A 103 4.55 -31.59 -31.84
CA LYS A 103 5.39 -30.39 -31.68
C LYS A 103 4.99 -29.62 -30.44
N LYS A 104 5.98 -29.35 -29.59
CA LYS A 104 5.84 -28.50 -28.41
C LYS A 104 5.86 -27.03 -28.82
N GLU A 105 4.70 -26.39 -28.80
CA GLU A 105 4.55 -24.97 -29.12
C GLU A 105 4.11 -24.19 -27.88
N LYS A 106 4.75 -23.03 -27.65
CA LYS A 106 4.40 -22.14 -26.54
C LYS A 106 3.06 -21.45 -26.85
N TYR A 107 2.13 -21.51 -25.90
CA TYR A 107 0.83 -20.85 -26.04
C TYR A 107 0.97 -19.33 -25.90
N ASN A 108 0.30 -18.58 -26.78
CA ASN A 108 0.50 -17.14 -26.95
C ASN A 108 -0.58 -16.26 -26.31
N GLY A 109 -1.69 -16.85 -25.83
CA GLY A 109 -2.76 -16.13 -25.14
C GLY A 109 -2.45 -15.92 -23.65
N PHE A 110 -2.70 -14.73 -23.12
CA PHE A 110 -2.47 -14.36 -21.73
C PHE A 110 -3.74 -13.79 -21.08
N LEU A 111 -3.97 -14.16 -19.83
CA LEU A 111 -4.98 -13.57 -18.96
C LEU A 111 -4.31 -12.61 -17.99
N ILE A 112 -4.62 -11.33 -18.10
CA ILE A 112 -4.01 -10.27 -17.29
C ILE A 112 -5.09 -9.71 -16.36
N ASN A 113 -4.91 -9.94 -15.07
CA ASN A 113 -5.76 -9.39 -14.03
C ASN A 113 -5.13 -8.09 -13.53
N LEU A 114 -5.72 -6.96 -13.91
CA LEU A 114 -5.30 -5.63 -13.49
C LEU A 114 -6.16 -5.17 -12.31
N ILE A 115 -5.51 -4.80 -11.22
CA ILE A 115 -6.14 -4.11 -10.10
C ILE A 115 -5.69 -2.67 -10.12
N ASP A 116 -6.62 -1.77 -10.41
CA ASP A 116 -6.34 -0.34 -10.35
C ASP A 116 -6.37 0.11 -8.89
N SER A 117 -5.22 0.51 -8.33
CA SER A 117 -5.09 0.91 -6.93
C SER A 117 -5.04 2.43 -6.78
N PRO A 118 -5.66 3.04 -5.76
CA PRO A 118 -5.65 4.50 -5.55
C PRO A 118 -4.26 5.14 -5.60
N GLY A 119 -4.17 6.34 -6.17
CA GLY A 119 -2.92 7.11 -6.18
C GLY A 119 -2.75 7.99 -4.96
N HIS A 120 -3.84 8.37 -4.28
CA HIS A 120 -3.80 9.29 -3.14
C HIS A 120 -3.46 8.57 -1.83
N VAL A 121 -2.56 9.16 -1.03
CA VAL A 121 -2.03 8.62 0.25
C VAL A 121 -3.09 8.18 1.25
N ASP A 122 -4.15 8.98 1.38
CA ASP A 122 -5.33 8.70 2.20
C ASP A 122 -5.97 7.32 1.95
N PHE A 123 -5.85 6.77 0.75
CA PHE A 123 -6.42 5.49 0.35
C PHE A 123 -5.34 4.39 0.20
N SER A 124 -4.20 4.53 0.88
CA SER A 124 -3.09 3.56 0.87
C SER A 124 -3.48 2.15 1.36
N SER A 125 -4.56 2.00 2.13
CA SER A 125 -5.08 0.68 2.52
C SER A 125 -5.62 -0.11 1.34
N GLU A 126 -6.29 0.56 0.40
CA GLU A 126 -6.77 -0.02 -0.85
C GLU A 126 -5.60 -0.47 -1.73
N VAL A 127 -4.48 0.28 -1.69
CA VAL A 127 -3.23 -0.09 -2.36
C VAL A 127 -2.64 -1.34 -1.73
N THR A 128 -2.52 -1.40 -0.40
CA THR A 128 -2.02 -2.57 0.33
C THR A 128 -2.86 -3.82 0.02
N ALA A 129 -4.18 -3.67 -0.02
CA ALA A 129 -5.11 -4.75 -0.35
C ALA A 129 -4.97 -5.27 -1.78
N ALA A 130 -4.66 -4.39 -2.73
CA ALA A 130 -4.35 -4.76 -4.11
C ALA A 130 -3.00 -5.50 -4.20
N LEU A 131 -1.95 -4.95 -3.59
CA LEU A 131 -0.60 -5.52 -3.63
C LEU A 131 -0.54 -6.96 -3.08
N ARG A 132 -1.32 -7.25 -2.03
CA ARG A 132 -1.34 -8.59 -1.44
C ARG A 132 -1.72 -9.70 -2.43
N VAL A 133 -2.60 -9.40 -3.39
CA VAL A 133 -3.12 -10.39 -4.34
C VAL A 133 -2.45 -10.34 -5.71
N THR A 134 -1.58 -9.36 -5.99
CA THR A 134 -0.87 -9.21 -7.27
C THR A 134 0.54 -9.80 -7.23
N ASP A 135 1.06 -10.22 -8.38
CA ASP A 135 2.40 -10.82 -8.55
C ASP A 135 3.42 -9.83 -9.14
N GLY A 136 2.93 -8.81 -9.84
CA GLY A 136 3.74 -7.74 -10.43
C GLY A 136 3.09 -6.37 -10.30
N ALA A 137 3.86 -5.30 -10.52
CA ALA A 137 3.36 -3.94 -10.49
C ALA A 137 3.87 -3.09 -11.64
N LEU A 138 2.98 -2.32 -12.27
CA LEU A 138 3.32 -1.30 -13.25
C LEU A 138 3.50 0.04 -12.53
N VAL A 139 4.74 0.49 -12.37
CA VAL A 139 5.09 1.75 -11.72
C VAL A 139 5.05 2.87 -12.75
N VAL A 140 4.18 3.86 -12.57
CA VAL A 140 3.98 4.98 -13.47
C VAL A 140 4.62 6.24 -12.90
N VAL A 141 5.57 6.80 -13.64
CA VAL A 141 6.34 7.98 -13.23
C VAL A 141 6.18 9.09 -14.27
N ASP A 142 5.91 10.32 -13.85
CA ASP A 142 5.87 11.47 -14.76
C ASP A 142 7.31 11.81 -15.21
N CYS A 143 7.53 11.96 -16.52
CA CYS A 143 8.83 12.34 -17.08
C CYS A 143 9.31 13.70 -16.59
N VAL A 144 8.40 14.58 -16.14
CA VAL A 144 8.70 15.93 -15.65
C VAL A 144 8.90 15.92 -14.13
N SER A 145 7.94 15.39 -13.37
CA SER A 145 8.03 15.39 -11.90
C SER A 145 9.03 14.38 -11.34
N GLY A 146 9.27 13.27 -12.05
CA GLY A 146 10.11 12.19 -11.55
C GLY A 146 9.45 11.39 -10.42
N VAL A 147 10.27 10.80 -9.56
CA VAL A 147 9.83 9.93 -8.46
C VAL A 147 9.44 10.81 -7.26
N CYS A 148 8.19 10.66 -6.80
CA CYS A 148 7.64 11.37 -5.62
C CYS A 148 7.45 10.41 -4.44
N VAL A 149 7.16 10.93 -3.24
CA VAL A 149 7.02 10.14 -1.98
C VAL A 149 6.00 8.99 -2.09
N GLN A 150 4.87 9.19 -2.77
CA GLN A 150 3.90 8.09 -3.00
C GLN A 150 4.48 6.96 -3.84
N THR A 151 5.27 7.30 -4.85
CA THR A 151 5.88 6.29 -5.73
C THR A 151 6.85 5.45 -4.92
N GLU A 152 7.71 6.10 -4.11
CA GLU A 152 8.63 5.41 -3.20
C GLU A 152 7.91 4.56 -2.15
N THR A 153 6.92 5.14 -1.46
CA THR A 153 6.20 4.48 -0.37
C THR A 153 5.50 3.21 -0.86
N VAL A 154 4.80 3.30 -1.99
CA VAL A 154 4.07 2.14 -2.55
C VAL A 154 5.02 1.14 -3.20
N LEU A 155 6.13 1.60 -3.83
CA LEU A 155 7.15 0.69 -4.35
C LEU A 155 7.85 -0.10 -3.22
N ARG A 156 8.17 0.56 -2.10
CA ARG A 156 8.70 -0.09 -0.89
C ARG A 156 7.75 -1.16 -0.39
N GLN A 157 6.44 -0.87 -0.33
CA GLN A 157 5.42 -1.86 0.05
C GLN A 157 5.37 -3.03 -0.94
N ALA A 158 5.42 -2.75 -2.24
CA ALA A 158 5.41 -3.77 -3.27
C ALA A 158 6.62 -4.72 -3.13
N ILE A 159 7.82 -4.17 -2.88
CA ILE A 159 9.03 -4.97 -2.65
C ILE A 159 8.91 -5.81 -1.37
N ALA A 160 8.40 -5.24 -0.27
CA ALA A 160 8.15 -5.98 0.97
C ALA A 160 7.15 -7.14 0.79
N GLU A 161 6.16 -6.96 -0.09
CA GLU A 161 5.19 -7.98 -0.51
C GLU A 161 5.75 -8.95 -1.58
N ARG A 162 7.06 -8.84 -1.90
CA ARG A 162 7.79 -9.61 -2.92
C ARG A 162 7.14 -9.51 -4.32
N ILE A 163 6.80 -8.30 -4.75
CA ILE A 163 6.17 -8.00 -6.05
C ILE A 163 7.22 -7.45 -7.02
N LYS A 164 7.23 -7.96 -8.25
CA LYS A 164 8.19 -7.49 -9.28
C LYS A 164 7.71 -6.20 -9.96
N PRO A 165 8.50 -5.11 -9.95
CA PRO A 165 8.15 -3.88 -10.65
C PRO A 165 8.52 -3.92 -12.14
N VAL A 166 7.72 -3.23 -12.95
CA VAL A 166 8.10 -2.73 -14.29
C VAL A 166 7.80 -1.23 -14.33
N LEU A 167 8.62 -0.45 -15.02
CA LEU A 167 8.53 1.01 -15.01
C LEU A 167 7.88 1.54 -16.30
N PHE A 168 7.04 2.55 -16.17
CA PHE A 168 6.51 3.30 -17.30
C PHE A 168 6.65 4.81 -17.06
N MET A 169 7.45 5.47 -17.89
CA MET A 169 7.61 6.92 -17.87
C MET A 169 6.55 7.57 -18.73
N ASN A 170 5.61 8.26 -18.09
CA ASN A 170 4.43 8.87 -18.69
C ASN A 170 4.60 10.38 -18.88
N LYS A 171 3.71 10.97 -19.67
CA LYS A 171 3.68 12.41 -19.99
C LYS A 171 4.92 12.92 -20.73
N MET A 172 5.54 12.07 -21.54
CA MET A 172 6.66 12.46 -22.40
C MET A 172 6.29 13.62 -23.35
N ASP A 173 5.01 13.79 -23.68
CA ASP A 173 4.50 14.91 -24.47
C ASP A 173 4.76 16.27 -23.82
N ARG A 174 4.74 16.39 -22.49
CA ARG A 174 5.05 17.65 -21.81
C ARG A 174 6.51 18.05 -21.97
N ALA A 175 7.42 17.08 -21.84
CA ALA A 175 8.84 17.30 -22.07
C ALA A 175 9.13 17.77 -23.52
N LEU A 176 8.40 17.23 -24.49
CA LEU A 176 8.56 17.54 -25.92
C LEU A 176 7.88 18.85 -26.34
N LEU A 177 6.66 19.12 -25.86
CA LEU A 177 5.82 20.22 -26.33
C LEU A 177 5.87 21.46 -25.43
N GLU A 178 5.93 21.26 -24.10
CA GLU A 178 5.87 22.35 -23.12
C GLU A 178 7.27 22.82 -22.75
N LEU A 179 8.14 21.88 -22.33
CA LEU A 179 9.51 22.20 -21.89
C LEU A 179 10.51 22.30 -23.05
N GLN A 180 10.19 21.71 -24.21
CA GLN A 180 11.05 21.69 -25.40
C GLN A 180 12.49 21.24 -25.11
N LEU A 181 12.64 20.21 -24.27
CA LEU A 181 13.95 19.70 -23.87
C LEU A 181 14.73 19.16 -25.08
N GLY A 182 16.05 19.31 -25.05
CA GLY A 182 16.93 18.66 -26.03
C GLY A 182 16.93 17.14 -25.90
N THR A 183 17.33 16.41 -26.95
CA THR A 183 17.33 14.93 -26.93
C THR A 183 18.27 14.36 -25.86
N GLU A 184 19.46 14.93 -25.69
CA GLU A 184 20.40 14.49 -24.64
C GLU A 184 19.88 14.83 -23.24
N GLU A 185 19.31 16.02 -23.05
CA GLU A 185 18.73 16.42 -21.76
C GLU A 185 17.58 15.50 -21.35
N LEU A 186 16.68 15.18 -22.30
CA LEU A 186 15.59 14.24 -22.07
C LEU A 186 16.09 12.83 -21.75
N PHE A 187 17.15 12.35 -22.41
CA PHE A 187 17.79 11.09 -22.07
C PHE A 187 18.35 11.11 -20.65
N GLN A 188 19.06 12.17 -20.25
CA GLN A 188 19.61 12.30 -18.90
C GLN A 188 18.50 12.32 -17.84
N THR A 189 17.36 12.97 -18.12
CA THR A 189 16.19 12.92 -17.25
C THR A 189 15.66 11.50 -17.09
N PHE A 190 15.50 10.74 -18.18
CA PHE A 190 15.09 9.34 -18.12
C PHE A 190 16.07 8.47 -17.35
N GLN A 191 17.37 8.66 -17.57
CA GLN A 191 18.40 7.92 -16.85
C GLN A 191 18.32 8.18 -15.33
N ARG A 192 18.19 9.43 -14.90
CA ARG A 192 18.02 9.77 -13.48
C ARG A 192 16.77 9.15 -12.87
N ILE A 193 15.65 9.11 -13.61
CA ILE A 193 14.43 8.47 -13.14
C ILE A 193 14.65 6.96 -12.92
N VAL A 194 15.32 6.27 -13.86
CA VAL A 194 15.69 4.85 -13.71
C VAL A 194 16.59 4.65 -12.49
N GLU A 195 17.61 5.49 -12.34
CA GLU A 195 18.55 5.42 -11.21
C GLU A 195 17.83 5.63 -9.88
N ASN A 196 16.98 6.64 -9.74
CA ASN A 196 16.22 6.88 -8.52
C ASN A 196 15.31 5.69 -8.14
N ILE A 197 14.63 5.08 -9.13
CA ILE A 197 13.84 3.87 -8.89
C ILE A 197 14.73 2.71 -8.45
N ASN A 198 15.89 2.52 -9.09
CA ASN A 198 16.81 1.44 -8.72
C ASN A 198 17.47 1.66 -7.36
N VAL A 199 17.69 2.90 -6.92
CA VAL A 199 18.14 3.21 -5.55
C VAL A 199 17.09 2.74 -4.53
N ILE A 200 15.80 3.01 -4.77
CA ILE A 200 14.72 2.54 -3.90
C ILE A 200 14.69 1.01 -3.90
N ILE A 201 14.77 0.38 -5.08
CA ILE A 201 14.79 -1.09 -5.21
C ILE A 201 15.98 -1.69 -4.45
N ALA A 202 17.19 -1.14 -4.60
CA ALA A 202 18.39 -1.64 -3.93
C ALA A 202 18.37 -1.40 -2.41
N THR A 203 17.66 -0.38 -1.95
CA THR A 203 17.56 -0.06 -0.51
C THR A 203 16.66 -1.07 0.22
N TYR A 204 15.57 -1.51 -0.43
CA TYR A 204 14.54 -2.34 0.20
C TYR A 204 14.44 -3.76 -0.33
N GLY A 205 15.14 -4.08 -1.41
CA GLY A 205 15.18 -5.39 -2.05
C GLY A 205 16.54 -6.05 -1.92
N ASP A 206 16.54 -7.38 -1.89
CA ASP A 206 17.75 -8.18 -1.86
C ASP A 206 18.08 -8.69 -3.28
N ASP A 207 19.22 -8.27 -3.84
CA ASP A 207 19.67 -8.69 -5.18
C ASP A 207 19.93 -10.21 -5.28
N ASP A 208 20.44 -10.80 -4.19
CA ASP A 208 20.62 -12.26 -4.01
C ASP A 208 19.37 -12.93 -3.41
N GLY A 209 18.29 -12.17 -3.26
CA GLY A 209 17.04 -12.63 -2.67
C GLY A 209 16.28 -13.62 -3.56
N PRO A 210 15.21 -14.23 -3.04
CA PRO A 210 14.47 -15.27 -3.75
C PRO A 210 13.70 -14.74 -4.98
N MET A 211 13.61 -13.42 -5.15
CA MET A 211 13.06 -12.78 -6.36
C MET A 211 14.08 -12.70 -7.51
N GLY A 212 15.37 -12.86 -7.23
CA GLY A 212 16.47 -12.54 -8.14
C GLY A 212 16.53 -11.05 -8.47
N ALA A 213 17.19 -10.71 -9.58
CA ALA A 213 17.29 -9.32 -10.04
C ALA A 213 15.90 -8.70 -10.31
N ILE A 214 15.59 -7.63 -9.58
CA ILE A 214 14.32 -6.87 -9.66
C ILE A 214 14.51 -5.43 -10.14
N MET A 215 15.74 -4.99 -10.39
CA MET A 215 16.04 -3.67 -10.94
C MET A 215 15.40 -3.46 -12.32
N VAL A 216 15.03 -2.21 -12.59
CA VAL A 216 14.49 -1.79 -13.88
C VAL A 216 15.62 -1.31 -14.80
N ASP A 217 15.63 -1.77 -16.04
CA ASP A 217 16.64 -1.47 -17.05
C ASP A 217 15.99 -1.39 -18.45
N PRO A 218 15.98 -0.20 -19.08
CA PRO A 218 15.47 -0.04 -20.44
C PRO A 218 16.11 -0.99 -21.45
N SER A 219 17.37 -1.37 -21.25
CA SER A 219 18.14 -2.25 -22.13
C SER A 219 17.58 -3.68 -22.19
N VAL A 220 16.81 -4.08 -21.18
CA VAL A 220 16.14 -5.39 -21.08
C VAL A 220 14.67 -5.30 -21.51
N GLY A 221 14.10 -4.09 -21.60
CA GLY A 221 12.72 -3.86 -22.06
C GLY A 221 11.67 -3.83 -20.96
N ASN A 222 12.05 -3.82 -19.68
CA ASN A 222 11.14 -3.66 -18.53
C ASN A 222 10.86 -2.19 -18.16
N VAL A 223 11.29 -1.26 -19.03
CA VAL A 223 10.97 0.17 -18.95
C VAL A 223 10.28 0.62 -20.24
N GLY A 224 9.09 1.19 -20.10
CA GLY A 224 8.35 1.84 -21.18
C GLY A 224 8.40 3.36 -21.08
N PHE A 225 8.27 4.03 -22.23
CA PHE A 225 8.26 5.50 -22.35
C PHE A 225 7.08 5.92 -23.20
N GLY A 226 6.38 6.99 -22.84
CA GLY A 226 5.34 7.53 -23.72
C GLY A 226 4.39 8.54 -23.07
N SER A 227 3.19 8.61 -23.65
CA SER A 227 2.10 9.48 -23.22
C SER A 227 0.79 8.72 -23.24
N GLY A 228 0.24 8.45 -22.06
CA GLY A 228 -1.10 7.88 -21.91
C GLY A 228 -2.18 8.79 -22.51
N LEU A 229 -2.04 10.11 -22.37
CA LEU A 229 -3.01 11.09 -22.91
C LEU A 229 -3.12 11.00 -24.43
N HIS A 230 -1.99 10.94 -25.11
CA HIS A 230 -1.97 10.80 -26.56
C HIS A 230 -2.10 9.35 -27.02
N GLY A 231 -1.95 8.37 -26.13
CA GLY A 231 -2.16 6.94 -26.41
C GLY A 231 -1.01 6.29 -27.19
N TRP A 232 0.20 6.82 -27.06
CA TRP A 232 1.41 6.23 -27.66
C TRP A 232 2.45 5.91 -26.61
N ALA A 233 3.16 4.80 -26.80
CA ALA A 233 4.26 4.41 -25.95
C ALA A 233 5.17 3.41 -26.66
N PHE A 234 6.40 3.30 -26.18
CA PHE A 234 7.37 2.34 -26.69
C PHE A 234 8.25 1.76 -25.59
N THR A 235 8.82 0.59 -25.87
CA THR A 235 10.03 0.08 -25.19
C THR A 235 11.17 0.07 -26.20
N LEU A 236 12.41 -0.14 -25.75
CA LEU A 236 13.54 -0.27 -26.67
C LEU A 236 13.41 -1.45 -27.64
N LYS A 237 12.61 -2.47 -27.27
CA LYS A 237 12.37 -3.64 -28.11
C LYS A 237 11.78 -3.26 -29.47
N GLN A 238 10.79 -2.35 -29.50
CA GLN A 238 10.14 -1.96 -30.75
C GLN A 238 11.11 -1.27 -31.72
N PHE A 239 11.93 -0.35 -31.21
CA PHE A 239 12.95 0.29 -32.03
C PHE A 239 14.07 -0.67 -32.42
N ALA A 240 14.48 -1.56 -31.52
CA ALA A 240 15.46 -2.59 -31.86
C ALA A 240 14.94 -3.52 -32.97
N GLU A 241 13.67 -3.94 -32.96
CA GLU A 241 13.07 -4.71 -34.04
C GLU A 241 13.06 -3.96 -35.38
N MET A 242 12.77 -2.65 -35.37
CA MET A 242 12.77 -1.82 -36.59
C MET A 242 14.16 -1.68 -37.24
N TYR A 243 15.22 -1.81 -36.45
CA TYR A 243 16.60 -1.57 -36.88
C TYR A 243 17.48 -2.83 -36.94
N ALA A 244 17.11 -3.91 -36.25
CA ALA A 244 17.89 -5.15 -36.15
C ALA A 244 18.30 -5.70 -37.52
N GLU A 245 17.35 -5.81 -38.44
CA GLU A 245 17.59 -6.28 -39.80
C GLU A 245 18.55 -5.36 -40.57
N LYS A 246 18.40 -4.03 -40.41
CA LYS A 246 19.26 -3.03 -41.07
C LYS A 246 20.69 -3.06 -40.57
N PHE A 247 20.89 -3.38 -39.29
CA PHE A 247 22.22 -3.50 -38.68
C PHE A 247 22.81 -4.91 -38.81
N GLY A 248 22.01 -5.93 -39.16
CA GLY A 248 22.42 -7.33 -39.11
C GLY A 248 22.77 -7.79 -37.70
N VAL A 249 22.07 -7.29 -36.67
CA VAL A 249 22.32 -7.58 -35.25
C VAL A 249 21.04 -8.09 -34.61
N GLU A 250 21.16 -9.07 -33.70
CA GLU A 250 20.02 -9.58 -32.92
C GLU A 250 19.36 -8.48 -32.08
N VAL A 251 18.03 -8.58 -31.92
CA VAL A 251 17.20 -7.58 -31.23
C VAL A 251 17.72 -7.31 -29.81
N ASP A 252 17.97 -8.36 -29.01
CA ASP A 252 18.48 -8.23 -27.63
C ASP A 252 19.81 -7.47 -27.56
N LYS A 253 20.73 -7.75 -28.50
CA LYS A 253 22.03 -7.08 -28.54
C LYS A 253 21.89 -5.63 -28.99
N LEU A 254 20.96 -5.34 -29.89
CA LEU A 254 20.69 -3.97 -30.32
C LEU A 254 20.01 -3.16 -29.22
N MET A 255 19.08 -3.73 -28.45
CA MET A 255 18.48 -3.06 -27.28
C MET A 255 19.55 -2.58 -26.30
N ARG A 256 20.56 -3.41 -26.01
CA ARG A 256 21.72 -3.03 -25.18
C ARG A 256 22.58 -1.91 -25.76
N ASN A 257 22.63 -1.80 -27.09
CA ASN A 257 23.34 -0.70 -27.75
C ASN A 257 22.52 0.59 -27.78
N LEU A 258 21.19 0.50 -27.71
CA LEU A 258 20.31 1.66 -27.74
C LEU A 258 20.25 2.42 -26.42
N TRP A 259 20.72 1.86 -25.30
CA TRP A 259 20.66 2.48 -23.97
C TRP A 259 22.05 2.73 -23.37
N GLY A 260 22.12 3.69 -22.44
CA GLY A 260 23.33 3.99 -21.66
C GLY A 260 24.41 4.73 -22.47
N ASP A 261 25.66 4.58 -22.03
CA ASP A 261 26.85 5.16 -22.67
C ASP A 261 27.29 4.37 -23.89
N ARG A 262 26.37 4.25 -24.85
CA ARG A 262 26.58 3.62 -26.15
C ARG A 262 26.36 4.67 -27.23
N PHE A 263 27.42 4.99 -27.96
CA PHE A 263 27.43 6.01 -28.99
C PHE A 263 27.60 5.36 -30.37
N PHE A 264 26.90 5.89 -31.36
CA PHE A 264 26.97 5.46 -32.74
C PHE A 264 27.59 6.55 -33.61
N ASP A 265 28.63 6.19 -34.35
CA ASP A 265 29.21 7.04 -35.36
C ASP A 265 28.62 6.69 -36.73
N SER A 266 27.92 7.66 -37.32
CA SER A 266 27.26 7.48 -38.62
C SER A 266 28.23 7.37 -39.79
N LYS A 267 29.48 7.84 -39.64
CA LYS A 267 30.52 7.74 -40.68
C LYS A 267 31.15 6.36 -40.68
N THR A 268 31.58 5.87 -39.51
CA THR A 268 32.24 4.57 -39.39
C THR A 268 31.26 3.40 -39.25
N LYS A 269 29.98 3.68 -38.96
CA LYS A 269 28.92 2.71 -38.66
C LYS A 269 29.26 1.78 -37.49
N LYS A 270 30.04 2.28 -36.52
CA LYS A 270 30.50 1.53 -35.35
C LYS A 270 29.89 2.08 -34.07
N TRP A 271 29.75 1.18 -33.09
CA TRP A 271 29.35 1.50 -31.73
C TRP A 271 30.58 1.70 -30.84
N SER A 272 30.58 2.71 -29.99
CA SER A 272 31.63 2.99 -28.99
C SER A 272 31.03 3.21 -27.59
N ASN A 273 31.84 3.00 -26.56
CA ASN A 273 31.49 3.33 -25.16
C ASN A 273 31.88 4.76 -24.77
N SER A 274 32.64 5.44 -25.62
CA SER A 274 33.10 6.81 -25.42
C SER A 274 32.46 7.73 -26.46
N GLN A 275 32.08 8.92 -26.02
CA GLN A 275 31.58 9.97 -26.90
C GLN A 275 32.75 10.52 -27.74
N ALA A 276 32.87 10.03 -28.98
CA ALA A 276 33.81 10.55 -29.97
C ALA A 276 33.20 11.74 -30.73
N GLU A 277 34.06 12.58 -31.30
CA GLU A 277 33.61 13.74 -32.09
C GLU A 277 32.76 13.30 -33.29
N GLY A 278 31.49 13.71 -33.31
CA GLY A 278 30.51 13.33 -34.32
C GLY A 278 29.72 12.03 -34.04
N ALA A 279 30.02 11.30 -32.97
CA ALA A 279 29.22 10.18 -32.51
C ALA A 279 28.06 10.68 -31.62
N LYS A 280 26.84 10.18 -31.87
CA LYS A 280 25.66 10.49 -31.06
C LYS A 280 25.27 9.29 -30.20
N ARG A 281 24.69 9.53 -29.03
CA ARG A 281 24.16 8.47 -28.18
C ARG A 281 23.10 7.65 -28.94
N GLY A 282 23.15 6.34 -28.81
CA GLY A 282 22.25 5.40 -29.51
C GLY A 282 20.78 5.73 -29.30
N PHE A 283 20.38 5.97 -28.05
CA PHE A 283 19.02 6.37 -27.70
C PHE A 283 18.61 7.66 -28.41
N CYS A 284 19.43 8.70 -28.32
CA CYS A 284 19.16 10.00 -28.91
C CYS A 284 19.03 9.88 -30.44
N GLN A 285 19.93 9.16 -31.10
CA GLN A 285 19.96 9.05 -32.56
C GLN A 285 18.84 8.16 -33.15
N PHE A 286 18.56 7.02 -32.52
CA PHE A 286 17.67 6.01 -33.11
C PHE A 286 16.27 5.99 -32.50
N VAL A 287 16.07 6.61 -31.34
CA VAL A 287 14.77 6.65 -30.66
C VAL A 287 14.23 8.08 -30.64
N LEU A 288 14.96 9.02 -30.02
CA LEU A 288 14.47 10.39 -29.85
C LEU A 288 14.47 11.20 -31.13
N ASP A 289 15.56 11.21 -31.91
CA ASP A 289 15.68 11.99 -33.15
C ASP A 289 14.49 11.72 -34.12
N PRO A 290 14.08 10.46 -34.38
CA PRO A 290 12.87 10.16 -35.17
C PRO A 290 11.57 10.71 -34.56
N ILE A 291 11.41 10.60 -33.24
CA ILE A 291 10.23 11.13 -32.54
C ILE A 291 10.18 12.65 -32.66
N PHE A 292 11.29 13.34 -32.41
CA PHE A 292 11.40 14.80 -32.56
C PHE A 292 11.14 15.24 -34.00
N GLN A 293 11.61 14.49 -35.00
CA GLN A 293 11.31 14.79 -36.41
C GLN A 293 9.81 14.70 -36.72
N VAL A 294 9.10 13.72 -36.15
CA VAL A 294 7.65 13.59 -36.30
C VAL A 294 6.94 14.79 -35.64
N PHE A 295 7.30 15.11 -34.40
CA PHE A 295 6.72 16.24 -33.67
C PHE A 295 6.97 17.57 -34.40
N ASP A 296 8.21 17.84 -34.83
CA ASP A 296 8.56 19.05 -35.58
C ASP A 296 7.81 19.12 -36.93
N ALA A 297 7.76 18.01 -37.68
CA ALA A 297 7.08 18.00 -38.97
C ALA A 297 5.58 18.26 -38.86
N ILE A 298 4.91 17.66 -37.87
CA ILE A 298 3.46 17.78 -37.68
C ILE A 298 3.09 19.14 -37.06
N MET A 299 3.77 19.55 -35.98
CA MET A 299 3.43 20.77 -35.25
C MET A 299 3.76 22.03 -36.05
N ASN A 300 4.79 21.99 -36.92
CA ASN A 300 5.12 23.08 -37.83
C ASN A 300 4.53 22.92 -39.24
N ILE A 301 3.55 22.02 -39.41
CA ILE A 301 2.74 21.85 -40.64
C ILE A 301 3.60 21.65 -41.91
N LYS A 302 4.68 20.87 -41.80
CA LYS A 302 5.59 20.57 -42.92
C LYS A 302 5.03 19.40 -43.76
N LYS A 303 3.97 19.66 -44.53
CA LYS A 303 3.17 18.63 -45.25
C LYS A 303 4.00 17.63 -46.06
N ASP A 304 4.99 18.10 -46.82
CA ASP A 304 5.87 17.23 -47.62
C ASP A 304 6.69 16.26 -46.75
N LYS A 305 7.19 16.74 -45.60
CA LYS A 305 7.92 15.91 -44.65
C LYS A 305 7.02 14.91 -43.96
N VAL A 306 5.79 15.31 -43.62
CA VAL A 306 4.79 14.41 -43.04
C VAL A 306 4.47 13.29 -44.02
N ALA A 307 4.22 13.60 -45.31
CA ALA A 307 3.98 12.58 -46.34
C ALA A 307 5.16 11.59 -46.46
N ALA A 308 6.39 12.10 -46.48
CA ALA A 308 7.59 11.27 -46.51
C ALA A 308 7.74 10.39 -45.26
N LEU A 309 7.38 10.89 -44.07
CA LEU A 309 7.40 10.12 -42.83
C LEU A 309 6.32 9.03 -42.80
N VAL A 310 5.11 9.33 -43.30
CA VAL A 310 4.01 8.35 -43.44
C VAL A 310 4.46 7.17 -44.29
N GLU A 311 5.10 7.43 -45.43
CA GLU A 311 5.63 6.39 -46.31
C GLU A 311 6.79 5.61 -45.66
N LYS A 312 7.78 6.34 -45.11
CA LYS A 312 8.98 5.74 -44.50
C LYS A 312 8.67 4.85 -43.29
N LEU A 313 7.68 5.23 -42.49
CA LEU A 313 7.27 4.49 -41.29
C LEU A 313 6.10 3.52 -41.56
N ASN A 314 5.66 3.41 -42.82
CA ASN A 314 4.57 2.54 -43.26
C ASN A 314 3.26 2.74 -42.45
N ILE A 315 2.91 4.01 -42.20
CA ILE A 315 1.71 4.37 -41.43
C ILE A 315 0.52 4.50 -42.37
N LYS A 316 -0.60 3.87 -42.03
CA LYS A 316 -1.84 3.93 -42.82
C LYS A 316 -2.81 4.96 -42.25
N LEU A 317 -2.94 6.12 -42.89
CA LEU A 317 -3.92 7.16 -42.55
C LEU A 317 -5.18 7.03 -43.42
N ALA A 318 -6.35 7.10 -42.78
CA ALA A 318 -7.65 7.18 -43.46
C ALA A 318 -7.82 8.55 -44.15
N VAL A 319 -8.83 8.68 -45.02
CA VAL A 319 -9.01 9.89 -45.84
C VAL A 319 -9.28 11.11 -44.97
N ASP A 320 -10.16 10.98 -43.97
CA ASP A 320 -10.51 11.99 -42.98
C ASP A 320 -9.34 12.34 -42.03
N GLU A 321 -8.49 11.35 -41.71
CA GLU A 321 -7.32 11.57 -40.87
C GLU A 321 -6.22 12.38 -41.57
N LYS A 322 -6.16 12.38 -42.90
CA LYS A 322 -5.19 13.16 -43.68
C LYS A 322 -5.47 14.66 -43.64
N ASP A 323 -6.72 15.03 -43.37
CA ASP A 323 -7.15 16.43 -43.28
C ASP A 323 -6.90 17.03 -41.88
N LEU A 324 -6.53 16.20 -40.90
CA LEU A 324 -6.18 16.66 -39.56
C LEU A 324 -4.84 17.41 -39.56
N GLU A 325 -4.71 18.42 -38.70
CA GLU A 325 -3.47 19.17 -38.51
C GLU A 325 -3.14 19.33 -37.01
N GLY A 326 -1.89 19.73 -36.72
CA GLY A 326 -1.41 20.01 -35.36
C GLY A 326 -1.57 18.83 -34.39
N LYS A 327 -2.07 19.12 -33.18
CA LYS A 327 -2.20 18.12 -32.09
C LYS A 327 -3.11 16.94 -32.46
N ALA A 328 -4.15 17.17 -33.27
CA ALA A 328 -5.08 16.11 -33.67
C ALA A 328 -4.39 15.08 -34.58
N LEU A 329 -3.66 15.55 -35.60
CA LEU A 329 -2.86 14.68 -36.47
C LEU A 329 -1.75 13.97 -35.69
N MET A 330 -1.05 14.69 -34.81
CA MET A 330 0.01 14.11 -33.98
C MET A 330 -0.52 12.92 -33.14
N LYS A 331 -1.67 13.10 -32.50
CA LYS A 331 -2.32 12.04 -31.70
C LYS A 331 -2.63 10.80 -32.55
N VAL A 332 -3.22 10.96 -33.74
CA VAL A 332 -3.55 9.83 -34.63
C VAL A 332 -2.29 9.16 -35.16
N PHE A 333 -1.31 9.95 -35.62
CA PHE A 333 -0.05 9.46 -36.17
C PHE A 333 0.70 8.62 -35.13
N MET A 334 0.88 9.15 -33.92
CA MET A 334 1.62 8.45 -32.87
C MET A 334 0.91 7.18 -32.39
N ARG A 335 -0.43 7.20 -32.29
CA ARG A 335 -1.21 5.99 -31.93
C ARG A 335 -1.04 4.85 -32.93
N LYS A 336 -0.89 5.17 -34.22
CA LYS A 336 -0.71 4.16 -35.28
C LYS A 336 0.74 3.69 -35.37
N TRP A 337 1.69 4.57 -35.07
CA TRP A 337 3.10 4.23 -35.12
C TRP A 337 3.56 3.43 -33.89
N LEU A 338 3.19 3.88 -32.69
CA LEU A 338 3.65 3.32 -31.40
C LEU A 338 2.46 3.15 -30.43
N PRO A 339 1.56 2.19 -30.64
CA PRO A 339 0.34 2.04 -29.82
C PRO A 339 0.66 1.74 -28.35
N ALA A 340 0.19 2.58 -27.41
CA ALA A 340 0.54 2.44 -25.99
C ALA A 340 0.11 1.11 -25.36
N GLY A 341 -1.11 0.66 -25.66
CA GLY A 341 -1.66 -0.58 -25.10
C GLY A 341 -0.84 -1.81 -25.47
N ASP A 342 -0.39 -1.90 -26.72
CA ASP A 342 0.43 -3.03 -27.20
C ASP A 342 1.79 -3.07 -26.51
N THR A 343 2.43 -1.90 -26.40
CA THR A 343 3.71 -1.74 -25.71
C THR A 343 3.62 -2.22 -24.25
N MET A 344 2.61 -1.73 -23.52
CA MET A 344 2.46 -2.05 -22.10
C MET A 344 2.10 -3.52 -21.88
N LEU A 345 1.16 -4.07 -22.65
CA LEU A 345 0.76 -5.48 -22.53
C LEU A 345 1.90 -6.43 -22.90
N GLN A 346 2.70 -6.09 -23.91
CA GLN A 346 3.92 -6.83 -24.26
C GLN A 346 4.93 -6.82 -23.11
N MET A 347 5.20 -5.66 -22.52
CA MET A 347 6.09 -5.52 -21.36
C MET A 347 5.60 -6.34 -20.16
N ILE A 348 4.29 -6.29 -19.86
CA ILE A 348 3.65 -7.04 -18.78
C ILE A 348 3.82 -8.56 -18.98
N CYS A 349 3.51 -9.08 -20.17
CA CYS A 349 3.58 -10.51 -20.44
C CYS A 349 5.01 -11.06 -20.35
N ILE A 350 5.99 -10.29 -20.81
CA ILE A 350 7.40 -10.70 -20.87
C ILE A 350 8.08 -10.64 -19.51
N HIS A 351 7.84 -9.58 -18.73
CA HIS A 351 8.66 -9.30 -17.54
C HIS A 351 7.97 -9.58 -16.20
N LEU A 352 6.63 -9.48 -16.12
CA LEU A 352 5.93 -9.82 -14.89
C LEU A 352 5.82 -11.34 -14.73
N PRO A 353 5.95 -11.87 -13.51
CA PRO A 353 5.92 -13.31 -13.29
C PRO A 353 4.50 -13.87 -13.32
N SER A 354 4.39 -15.14 -13.70
CA SER A 354 3.19 -15.94 -13.48
C SER A 354 2.97 -16.25 -11.99
N PRO A 355 1.73 -16.54 -11.58
CA PRO A 355 1.39 -17.10 -10.26
C PRO A 355 2.28 -18.28 -9.86
N VAL A 356 2.55 -19.19 -10.79
CA VAL A 356 3.35 -20.41 -10.57
C VAL A 356 4.79 -20.06 -10.21
N THR A 357 5.33 -18.97 -10.78
CA THR A 357 6.67 -18.50 -10.44
C THR A 357 6.67 -17.68 -9.15
N ALA A 358 5.71 -16.77 -9.01
CA ALA A 358 5.63 -15.86 -7.88
C ALA A 358 5.39 -16.59 -6.56
N GLN A 359 4.44 -17.52 -6.52
CA GLN A 359 4.08 -18.22 -5.27
C GLN A 359 5.23 -19.07 -4.71
N LYS A 360 6.18 -19.53 -5.54
CA LYS A 360 7.34 -20.31 -5.08
C LYS A 360 8.20 -19.56 -4.07
N TYR A 361 8.40 -18.27 -4.30
CA TYR A 361 9.15 -17.41 -3.39
C TYR A 361 8.24 -16.59 -2.48
N ARG A 362 6.93 -16.46 -2.75
CA ARG A 362 6.01 -15.71 -1.87
C ARG A 362 5.37 -16.53 -0.77
N MET A 363 5.29 -17.85 -0.90
CA MET A 363 4.61 -18.74 0.06
C MET A 363 5.03 -18.48 1.50
N GLU A 364 6.33 -18.43 1.77
CA GLU A 364 6.91 -18.17 3.10
C GLU A 364 6.43 -16.85 3.71
N MET A 365 6.24 -15.82 2.89
CA MET A 365 5.78 -14.52 3.38
C MET A 365 4.25 -14.52 3.60
N LEU A 366 3.53 -15.26 2.77
CA LEU A 366 2.07 -15.25 2.71
C LEU A 366 1.40 -16.18 3.73
N TYR A 367 2.05 -17.26 4.17
CA TYR A 367 1.44 -18.29 5.02
C TYR A 367 2.08 -18.30 6.42
N GLU A 368 1.27 -18.32 7.48
CA GLU A 368 1.77 -18.30 8.87
C GLU A 368 2.09 -19.68 9.43
N GLY A 369 1.68 -20.75 8.73
CA GLY A 369 1.90 -22.13 9.18
C GLY A 369 3.26 -22.72 8.82
N PRO A 370 3.51 -23.99 9.20
CA PRO A 370 4.72 -24.70 8.82
C PRO A 370 4.91 -24.76 7.30
N HIS A 371 6.13 -24.48 6.83
CA HIS A 371 6.43 -24.40 5.39
C HIS A 371 6.44 -25.76 4.66
N ASP A 372 6.35 -26.85 5.42
CA ASP A 372 6.33 -28.23 4.97
C ASP A 372 4.93 -28.87 5.05
N ASP A 373 3.91 -28.13 5.52
CA ASP A 373 2.54 -28.65 5.55
C ASP A 373 1.89 -28.69 4.15
N GLU A 374 0.79 -29.43 4.04
CA GLU A 374 0.10 -29.65 2.76
C GLU A 374 -0.38 -28.34 2.13
N ALA A 375 -0.83 -27.37 2.93
CA ALA A 375 -1.31 -26.08 2.44
C ALA A 375 -0.15 -25.23 1.91
N ALA A 376 0.97 -25.16 2.63
CA ALA A 376 2.18 -24.45 2.23
C ALA A 376 2.76 -25.02 0.94
N VAL A 377 2.89 -26.34 0.83
CA VAL A 377 3.39 -27.00 -0.39
C VAL A 377 2.45 -26.75 -1.57
N ALA A 378 1.14 -26.80 -1.36
CA ALA A 378 0.15 -26.59 -2.41
C ALA A 378 0.08 -25.11 -2.85
N ILE A 379 0.25 -24.15 -1.93
CA ILE A 379 0.44 -22.72 -2.26
C ILE A 379 1.73 -22.54 -3.06
N LYS A 380 2.86 -23.09 -2.60
CA LYS A 380 4.16 -22.95 -3.27
C LYS A 380 4.12 -23.42 -4.73
N ASN A 381 3.36 -24.47 -5.00
CA ASN A 381 3.22 -25.08 -6.32
C ASN A 381 2.08 -24.50 -7.16
N CYS A 382 1.27 -23.58 -6.62
CA CYS A 382 0.03 -23.12 -7.24
C CYS A 382 -0.85 -24.31 -7.68
N ASP A 383 -0.94 -25.33 -6.81
CA ASP A 383 -1.64 -26.57 -7.15
C ASP A 383 -3.15 -26.34 -7.09
N ALA A 384 -3.85 -26.67 -8.18
CA ALA A 384 -5.30 -26.52 -8.27
C ALA A 384 -6.05 -27.73 -7.70
N ASN A 385 -5.37 -28.87 -7.52
CA ASN A 385 -5.94 -30.09 -6.95
C ASN A 385 -5.63 -30.25 -5.46
N GLY A 386 -4.79 -29.38 -4.90
CA GLY A 386 -4.48 -29.32 -3.48
C GLY A 386 -5.61 -28.73 -2.62
N PRO A 387 -5.39 -28.56 -1.31
CA PRO A 387 -6.34 -27.90 -0.43
C PRO A 387 -6.65 -26.48 -0.90
N LEU A 388 -7.92 -26.07 -0.79
CA LEU A 388 -8.30 -24.69 -1.06
C LEU A 388 -7.56 -23.79 -0.06
N MET A 389 -6.83 -22.81 -0.59
CA MET A 389 -6.28 -21.70 0.17
C MET A 389 -6.58 -20.43 -0.61
N MET A 390 -7.57 -19.66 -0.16
CA MET A 390 -7.93 -18.37 -0.74
C MET A 390 -7.78 -17.28 0.30
N TYR A 391 -7.17 -16.16 -0.09
CA TYR A 391 -7.11 -14.96 0.74
C TYR A 391 -8.14 -13.94 0.25
N VAL A 392 -9.00 -13.48 1.15
CA VAL A 392 -9.88 -12.34 0.91
C VAL A 392 -9.13 -11.08 1.31
N SER A 393 -8.92 -10.15 0.38
CA SER A 393 -8.21 -8.90 0.63
C SER A 393 -9.14 -7.74 0.97
N LYS A 394 -10.33 -7.67 0.37
CA LYS A 394 -11.30 -6.61 0.64
C LYS A 394 -12.74 -7.05 0.40
N MET A 395 -13.67 -6.27 0.95
CA MET A 395 -15.10 -6.39 0.66
C MET A 395 -15.49 -5.32 -0.36
N VAL A 396 -16.04 -5.74 -1.49
CA VAL A 396 -16.51 -4.84 -2.56
C VAL A 396 -18.01 -4.63 -2.39
N PRO A 397 -18.48 -3.38 -2.24
CA PRO A 397 -19.91 -3.11 -2.14
C PRO A 397 -20.62 -3.50 -3.44
N THR A 398 -21.81 -4.09 -3.31
CA THR A 398 -22.65 -4.44 -4.46
C THR A 398 -23.63 -3.32 -4.80
N SER A 399 -24.27 -3.39 -5.97
CA SER A 399 -25.41 -2.52 -6.30
C SER A 399 -26.58 -2.71 -5.33
N ASP A 400 -26.70 -3.91 -4.73
CA ASP A 400 -27.71 -4.21 -3.73
C ASP A 400 -27.25 -3.69 -2.37
N LYS A 401 -27.93 -2.65 -1.88
CA LYS A 401 -27.58 -1.98 -0.63
C LYS A 401 -27.50 -2.99 0.53
N GLY A 402 -26.35 -3.01 1.20
CA GLY A 402 -26.10 -3.81 2.40
C GLY A 402 -25.50 -5.20 2.17
N ARG A 403 -25.19 -5.57 0.92
CA ARG A 403 -24.41 -6.78 0.60
C ARG A 403 -23.03 -6.43 0.07
N PHE A 404 -22.07 -7.31 0.35
CA PHE A 404 -20.71 -7.18 -0.14
C PHE A 404 -20.24 -8.46 -0.81
N TYR A 405 -19.40 -8.31 -1.84
CA TYR A 405 -18.62 -9.40 -2.41
C TYR A 405 -17.27 -9.49 -1.72
N ALA A 406 -16.89 -10.67 -1.28
CA ALA A 406 -15.52 -10.91 -0.81
C ALA A 406 -14.61 -11.02 -2.03
N PHE A 407 -13.69 -10.07 -2.18
CA PHE A 407 -12.71 -10.03 -3.26
C PHE A 407 -11.38 -10.57 -2.76
N GLY A 408 -10.77 -11.45 -3.55
CA GLY A 408 -9.55 -12.12 -3.13
C GLY A 408 -8.90 -12.94 -4.23
N ARG A 409 -7.93 -13.77 -3.83
CA ARG A 409 -7.20 -14.65 -4.74
C ARG A 409 -7.13 -16.07 -4.20
N VAL A 410 -7.34 -17.02 -5.10
CA VAL A 410 -7.12 -18.44 -4.84
C VAL A 410 -5.62 -18.72 -5.01
N PHE A 411 -4.93 -19.08 -3.93
CA PHE A 411 -3.51 -19.44 -3.95
C PHE A 411 -3.30 -20.93 -4.18
N SER A 412 -4.18 -21.78 -3.66
CA SER A 412 -4.19 -23.22 -3.91
C SER A 412 -5.62 -23.77 -3.95
N GLY A 413 -5.80 -24.95 -4.55
CA GLY A 413 -7.07 -25.62 -4.77
C GLY A 413 -7.95 -24.91 -5.80
N LYS A 414 -9.26 -25.18 -5.72
CA LYS A 414 -10.29 -24.46 -6.46
C LYS A 414 -11.42 -24.07 -5.51
N VAL A 415 -11.96 -22.88 -5.72
CA VAL A 415 -13.20 -22.45 -5.07
C VAL A 415 -14.35 -22.65 -6.03
N ALA A 416 -15.44 -23.27 -5.59
CA ALA A 416 -16.61 -23.54 -6.40
C ALA A 416 -17.91 -23.09 -5.73
N THR A 417 -18.90 -22.75 -6.55
CA THR A 417 -20.26 -22.48 -6.09
C THR A 417 -20.83 -23.71 -5.38
N GLY A 418 -21.40 -23.52 -4.18
CA GLY A 418 -21.94 -24.62 -3.37
C GLY A 418 -20.89 -25.40 -2.57
N GLN A 419 -19.61 -25.05 -2.64
CA GLN A 419 -18.55 -25.71 -1.87
C GLN A 419 -18.63 -25.32 -0.39
N LYS A 420 -18.53 -26.32 0.50
CA LYS A 420 -18.37 -26.09 1.94
C LYS A 420 -16.92 -25.71 2.23
N CYS A 421 -16.73 -24.55 2.84
CA CYS A 421 -15.43 -24.00 3.19
C CYS A 421 -15.39 -23.56 4.65
N ARG A 422 -14.17 -23.43 5.16
CA ARG A 422 -13.87 -22.86 6.47
C ARG A 422 -13.40 -21.43 6.25
N ILE A 423 -14.14 -20.48 6.82
CA ILE A 423 -13.85 -19.05 6.79
C ILE A 423 -13.15 -18.74 8.11
N GLN A 424 -11.86 -18.45 8.03
CA GLN A 424 -10.99 -18.11 9.14
C GLN A 424 -10.79 -16.59 9.15
N GLY A 425 -11.23 -15.94 10.22
CA GLY A 425 -10.94 -14.52 10.40
C GLY A 425 -9.49 -14.27 10.83
N PRO A 426 -9.07 -13.00 10.92
CA PRO A 426 -7.68 -12.61 11.18
C PRO A 426 -7.08 -13.21 12.46
N ASN A 427 -7.90 -13.47 13.47
CA ASN A 427 -7.45 -13.91 14.80
C ASN A 427 -7.58 -15.42 15.01
N TYR A 428 -7.98 -16.16 13.97
CA TYR A 428 -8.09 -17.61 14.03
C TYR A 428 -6.75 -18.26 14.39
N VAL A 429 -6.79 -19.21 15.31
CA VAL A 429 -5.66 -20.07 15.67
C VAL A 429 -6.07 -21.52 15.50
N PRO A 430 -5.27 -22.35 14.80
CA PRO A 430 -5.56 -23.78 14.65
C PRO A 430 -5.88 -24.46 15.98
N GLY A 431 -6.92 -25.29 15.98
CA GLY A 431 -7.44 -25.98 17.17
C GLY A 431 -8.45 -25.18 18.00
N LYS A 432 -8.53 -23.85 17.87
CA LYS A 432 -9.58 -23.04 18.50
C LYS A 432 -10.82 -22.94 17.62
N LYS A 433 -11.98 -22.63 18.22
CA LYS A 433 -13.24 -22.32 17.51
C LYS A 433 -13.47 -20.82 17.33
N GLU A 434 -12.69 -20.00 18.00
CA GLU A 434 -12.77 -18.55 17.91
C GLU A 434 -12.39 -18.11 16.48
N ASP A 435 -13.17 -17.18 15.93
CA ASP A 435 -12.97 -16.62 14.59
C ASP A 435 -12.98 -17.65 13.44
N LEU A 436 -13.73 -18.74 13.61
CA LEU A 436 -13.89 -19.81 12.62
C LEU A 436 -15.37 -20.03 12.27
N TYR A 437 -15.69 -20.05 10.97
CA TYR A 437 -17.03 -20.31 10.47
C TYR A 437 -17.02 -21.34 9.34
N GLU A 438 -17.79 -22.42 9.48
CA GLU A 438 -17.94 -23.43 8.42
C GLU A 438 -19.22 -23.17 7.64
N LYS A 439 -19.08 -22.75 6.39
CA LYS A 439 -20.19 -22.26 5.56
C LYS A 439 -20.02 -22.64 4.10
N THR A 440 -21.15 -22.67 3.40
CA THR A 440 -21.18 -22.93 1.97
C THR A 440 -21.02 -21.63 1.20
N ILE A 441 -20.12 -21.61 0.22
CA ILE A 441 -19.99 -20.51 -0.73
C ILE A 441 -21.23 -20.45 -1.61
N GLN A 442 -21.95 -19.32 -1.60
CA GLN A 442 -23.23 -19.22 -2.32
C GLN A 442 -23.03 -19.10 -3.82
N ARG A 443 -22.03 -18.33 -4.25
CA ARG A 443 -21.69 -18.11 -5.66
C ARG A 443 -20.26 -17.62 -5.80
N THR A 444 -19.60 -18.10 -6.85
CA THR A 444 -18.31 -17.61 -7.35
C THR A 444 -18.55 -16.68 -8.53
N ILE A 445 -17.88 -15.52 -8.55
CA ILE A 445 -18.04 -14.48 -9.58
C ILE A 445 -16.68 -13.98 -10.08
N LEU A 446 -16.63 -13.67 -11.36
CA LEU A 446 -15.56 -12.90 -11.99
C LEU A 446 -15.89 -11.41 -11.87
N MET A 447 -14.90 -10.63 -11.44
CA MET A 447 -15.01 -9.17 -11.35
C MET A 447 -14.46 -8.52 -12.64
N MET A 448 -15.31 -7.79 -13.37
CA MET A 448 -14.99 -7.13 -14.64
C MET A 448 -15.29 -5.63 -14.55
N GLY A 449 -14.58 -4.94 -13.67
CA GLY A 449 -14.83 -3.54 -13.35
C GLY A 449 -16.21 -3.35 -12.73
N ARG A 450 -17.13 -2.75 -13.48
CA ARG A 450 -18.51 -2.50 -13.05
C ARG A 450 -19.43 -3.70 -13.23
N TYR A 451 -19.01 -4.71 -13.99
CA TYR A 451 -19.78 -5.91 -14.28
C TYR A 451 -19.28 -7.09 -13.47
N ILE A 452 -20.18 -8.02 -13.19
CA ILE A 452 -19.86 -9.30 -12.56
C ILE A 452 -20.42 -10.41 -13.41
N GLU A 453 -19.67 -11.50 -13.53
CA GLU A 453 -20.09 -12.68 -14.25
C GLU A 453 -20.04 -13.91 -13.33
N PRO A 454 -21.15 -14.61 -13.10
CA PRO A 454 -21.14 -15.88 -12.39
C PRO A 454 -20.29 -16.93 -13.12
N ILE A 455 -19.42 -17.62 -12.39
CA ILE A 455 -18.62 -18.74 -12.90
C ILE A 455 -18.74 -19.88 -11.89
N GLU A 456 -18.77 -21.14 -12.34
CA GLU A 456 -18.98 -22.29 -11.46
C GLU A 456 -17.82 -22.54 -10.49
N ASP A 457 -16.58 -22.43 -10.99
CA ASP A 457 -15.37 -22.63 -10.21
C ASP A 457 -14.21 -21.74 -10.68
N ILE A 458 -13.30 -21.41 -9.75
CA ILE A 458 -12.11 -20.61 -10.02
C ILE A 458 -10.88 -21.34 -9.42
N PRO A 459 -9.90 -21.74 -10.26
CA PRO A 459 -8.71 -22.45 -9.80
C PRO A 459 -7.63 -21.53 -9.24
N SER A 460 -6.66 -22.14 -8.55
CA SER A 460 -5.46 -21.47 -8.03
C SER A 460 -4.77 -20.57 -9.06
N GLY A 461 -4.21 -19.46 -8.58
CA GLY A 461 -3.54 -18.44 -9.37
C GLY A 461 -4.46 -17.30 -9.83
N ASN A 462 -5.78 -17.43 -9.70
CA ASN A 462 -6.76 -16.46 -10.20
C ASN A 462 -7.36 -15.58 -9.09
N ILE A 463 -7.79 -14.39 -9.50
CA ILE A 463 -8.61 -13.49 -8.69
C ILE A 463 -10.06 -13.98 -8.72
N ALA A 464 -10.73 -13.93 -7.58
CA ALA A 464 -12.10 -14.38 -7.40
C ALA A 464 -12.92 -13.38 -6.57
N GLY A 465 -14.19 -13.23 -6.93
CA GLY A 465 -15.22 -12.67 -6.05
C GLY A 465 -16.10 -13.78 -5.49
N LEU A 466 -16.48 -13.69 -4.21
CA LEU A 466 -17.38 -14.63 -3.55
C LEU A 466 -18.60 -13.93 -2.96
N VAL A 467 -19.75 -14.58 -3.07
CA VAL A 467 -21.01 -14.16 -2.46
C VAL A 467 -21.31 -15.00 -1.21
N GLY A 468 -21.74 -14.35 -0.13
CA GLY A 468 -22.18 -15.00 1.11
C GLY A 468 -21.11 -15.14 2.21
N VAL A 469 -19.93 -14.54 2.00
CA VAL A 469 -18.82 -14.52 2.98
C VAL A 469 -18.91 -13.30 3.92
N ASP A 470 -19.55 -12.23 3.47
CA ASP A 470 -19.63 -10.90 4.11
C ASP A 470 -20.31 -10.88 5.50
N GLN A 471 -21.04 -11.94 5.84
CA GLN A 471 -21.65 -12.11 7.16
C GLN A 471 -20.66 -12.58 8.23
N TYR A 472 -19.61 -13.28 7.79
CA TYR A 472 -18.66 -13.98 8.68
C TYR A 472 -17.31 -13.29 8.74
N LEU A 473 -16.99 -12.51 7.71
CA LEU A 473 -15.75 -11.79 7.60
C LEU A 473 -16.03 -10.30 7.42
N VAL A 474 -15.32 -9.45 8.17
CA VAL A 474 -15.50 -7.99 8.10
C VAL A 474 -14.51 -7.35 7.12
N LYS A 475 -13.23 -7.73 7.20
CA LYS A 475 -12.15 -7.17 6.39
C LYS A 475 -11.53 -8.27 5.52
N GLY A 476 -10.28 -8.62 5.79
CA GLY A 476 -9.60 -9.75 5.16
C GLY A 476 -9.60 -11.00 6.03
N GLY A 477 -9.24 -12.13 5.41
CA GLY A 477 -9.23 -13.43 6.07
C GLY A 477 -8.88 -14.57 5.12
N THR A 478 -8.82 -15.78 5.66
CA THR A 478 -8.43 -16.99 4.92
C THR A 478 -9.63 -17.89 4.73
N ILE A 479 -9.83 -18.39 3.51
CA ILE A 479 -10.84 -19.39 3.19
C ILE A 479 -10.12 -20.67 2.80
N THR A 480 -10.46 -21.77 3.48
CA THR A 480 -9.79 -23.05 3.28
C THR A 480 -10.72 -24.25 3.34
N THR A 481 -10.32 -25.36 2.71
CA THR A 481 -10.91 -26.69 2.93
C THR A 481 -10.07 -27.57 3.86
N TYR A 482 -8.87 -27.14 4.23
CA TYR A 482 -7.96 -27.92 5.07
C TYR A 482 -8.26 -27.72 6.55
N LYS A 483 -8.21 -28.80 7.33
CA LYS A 483 -8.60 -28.78 8.75
C LYS A 483 -7.53 -28.11 9.63
N ASP A 484 -6.26 -28.34 9.31
CA ASP A 484 -5.13 -27.87 10.10
C ASP A 484 -4.45 -26.65 9.45
N ALA A 485 -5.15 -26.01 8.49
CA ALA A 485 -4.67 -24.80 7.83
C ALA A 485 -4.50 -23.66 8.82
N HIS A 486 -3.33 -23.04 8.76
CA HIS A 486 -3.06 -21.77 9.42
C HIS A 486 -3.60 -20.62 8.58
N ASN A 487 -3.71 -19.45 9.19
CA ASN A 487 -4.06 -18.25 8.45
C ASN A 487 -2.97 -17.87 7.45
N MET A 488 -3.40 -17.30 6.32
CA MET A 488 -2.52 -16.45 5.54
C MET A 488 -2.28 -15.15 6.31
N ARG A 489 -1.05 -14.62 6.21
CA ARG A 489 -0.59 -13.46 6.96
C ARG A 489 -1.53 -12.28 6.71
N VAL A 490 -1.98 -11.64 7.78
CA VAL A 490 -2.88 -10.47 7.67
C VAL A 490 -2.13 -9.29 7.05
N MET A 491 -2.85 -8.41 6.35
CA MET A 491 -2.27 -7.18 5.81
C MET A 491 -1.82 -6.24 6.92
N LYS A 492 -0.64 -5.67 6.72
CA LYS A 492 -0.15 -4.58 7.55
C LYS A 492 -0.31 -3.28 6.77
N PHE A 493 -1.14 -2.39 7.27
CA PHE A 493 -1.32 -1.08 6.66
C PHE A 493 -0.13 -0.20 7.01
N SER A 494 0.40 0.52 6.03
CA SER A 494 1.51 1.44 6.21
C SER A 494 1.12 2.73 6.92
N VAL A 495 -0.18 3.04 6.95
CA VAL A 495 -0.72 4.28 7.51
C VAL A 495 -1.68 3.93 8.64
N SER A 496 -1.59 4.72 9.71
CA SER A 496 -2.50 4.62 10.86
C SER A 496 -3.68 5.58 10.69
N PRO A 497 -4.91 5.18 11.08
CA PRO A 497 -6.06 6.08 11.08
C PRO A 497 -5.96 7.07 12.27
N VAL A 498 -5.29 8.21 12.04
CA VAL A 498 -4.96 9.18 13.09
C VAL A 498 -6.02 10.27 13.26
N VAL A 499 -6.80 10.55 12.21
CA VAL A 499 -7.87 11.56 12.25
C VAL A 499 -9.17 10.90 12.66
N ARG A 500 -9.91 11.51 13.59
CA ARG A 500 -11.19 11.02 14.15
C ARG A 500 -12.28 12.08 14.01
N VAL A 501 -13.51 11.63 13.75
CA VAL A 501 -14.73 12.47 13.78
C VAL A 501 -15.80 11.73 14.56
N ALA A 502 -16.48 12.42 15.48
CA ALA A 502 -17.67 11.90 16.13
C ALA A 502 -18.89 12.10 15.23
N VAL A 503 -19.73 11.07 15.12
CA VAL A 503 -20.94 11.06 14.31
C VAL A 503 -22.16 10.71 15.14
N GLU A 504 -23.23 11.47 14.94
CA GLU A 504 -24.53 11.27 15.57
C GLU A 504 -25.63 11.28 14.50
N ALA A 505 -26.71 10.52 14.73
CA ALA A 505 -27.90 10.64 13.90
C ALA A 505 -28.62 11.95 14.24
N LYS A 506 -28.99 12.76 13.25
CA LYS A 506 -29.77 13.99 13.51
C LYS A 506 -31.10 13.69 14.20
N ASN A 507 -31.71 12.56 13.84
CA ASN A 507 -32.91 12.05 14.48
C ASN A 507 -32.54 10.83 15.35
N PRO A 508 -32.76 10.87 16.69
CA PRO A 508 -32.47 9.75 17.57
C PRO A 508 -33.16 8.43 17.17
N ALA A 509 -34.32 8.50 16.50
CA ALA A 509 -35.03 7.30 16.03
C ALA A 509 -34.26 6.53 14.94
N ASP A 510 -33.33 7.17 14.24
CA ASP A 510 -32.51 6.57 13.19
C ASP A 510 -31.21 5.94 13.72
N LEU A 511 -30.96 5.97 15.04
CA LEU A 511 -29.77 5.38 15.65
C LEU A 511 -29.51 3.91 15.22
N PRO A 512 -30.52 3.01 15.12
CA PRO A 512 -30.29 1.65 14.63
C PRO A 512 -29.74 1.60 13.20
N LYS A 513 -30.15 2.53 12.32
CA LYS A 513 -29.62 2.64 10.95
C LYS A 513 -28.20 3.17 10.95
N LEU A 514 -27.86 4.11 11.84
CA LEU A 514 -26.49 4.59 12.01
C LEU A 514 -25.55 3.46 12.40
N VAL A 515 -25.92 2.68 13.42
CA VAL A 515 -25.11 1.56 13.91
C VAL A 515 -24.90 0.51 12.81
N GLU A 516 -25.95 0.18 12.06
CA GLU A 516 -25.85 -0.74 10.93
C GLU A 516 -25.02 -0.15 9.77
N GLY A 517 -25.16 1.14 9.49
CA GLY A 517 -24.35 1.86 8.51
C GLY A 517 -22.87 1.89 8.86
N LEU A 518 -22.53 2.11 10.13
CA LEU A 518 -21.16 2.07 10.63
C LEU A 518 -20.54 0.69 10.47
N LYS A 519 -21.30 -0.39 10.75
CA LYS A 519 -20.84 -1.76 10.51
C LYS A 519 -20.55 -2.02 9.02
N ARG A 520 -21.36 -1.45 8.12
CA ARG A 520 -21.16 -1.56 6.67
C ARG A 520 -19.96 -0.76 6.19
N LEU A 521 -19.77 0.45 6.73
CA LEU A 521 -18.60 1.28 6.44
C LEU A 521 -17.31 0.57 6.87
N ALA A 522 -17.28 0.00 8.09
CA ALA A 522 -16.16 -0.79 8.59
C ALA A 522 -15.83 -2.05 7.77
N LYS A 523 -16.82 -2.56 7.02
CA LYS A 523 -16.61 -3.65 6.04
C LYS A 523 -16.07 -3.12 4.71
N SER A 524 -16.62 -2.02 4.21
CA SER A 524 -16.27 -1.48 2.89
C SER A 524 -14.83 -0.95 2.83
N ASP A 525 -14.33 -0.36 3.90
CA ASP A 525 -13.01 0.25 3.92
C ASP A 525 -12.04 -0.56 4.82
N PRO A 526 -10.90 -1.03 4.30
CA PRO A 526 -9.99 -1.84 5.09
C PRO A 526 -9.33 -1.10 6.27
N MET A 527 -9.15 0.22 6.20
CA MET A 527 -8.45 1.00 7.23
C MET A 527 -9.38 1.64 8.24
N VAL A 528 -10.59 2.02 7.82
CA VAL A 528 -11.52 2.75 8.69
C VAL A 528 -11.75 1.99 10.00
N GLN A 529 -11.78 2.74 11.09
CA GLN A 529 -12.14 2.22 12.41
C GLN A 529 -13.42 2.93 12.86
N CYS A 530 -14.46 2.15 13.11
CA CYS A 530 -15.69 2.63 13.73
C CYS A 530 -15.69 2.17 15.19
N ILE A 531 -15.54 3.11 16.11
CA ILE A 531 -15.43 2.87 17.54
C ILE A 531 -16.72 3.34 18.20
N PHE A 532 -17.25 2.51 19.09
CA PHE A 532 -18.43 2.83 19.89
C PHE A 532 -17.96 3.13 21.30
N GLU A 533 -18.02 4.40 21.71
CA GLU A 533 -17.59 4.81 23.05
C GLU A 533 -18.70 4.62 24.08
N GLU A 534 -18.33 4.39 25.34
CA GLU A 534 -19.28 4.28 26.46
C GLU A 534 -20.05 5.59 26.73
N SER A 535 -19.48 6.73 26.32
CA SER A 535 -20.12 8.04 26.32
C SER A 535 -21.38 8.11 25.44
N GLY A 536 -21.56 7.13 24.55
CA GLY A 536 -22.61 7.13 23.52
C GLY A 536 -22.17 7.76 22.20
N GLU A 537 -20.95 8.30 22.12
CA GLU A 537 -20.38 8.81 20.87
C GLU A 537 -19.99 7.66 19.93
N HIS A 538 -20.22 7.86 18.64
CA HIS A 538 -19.73 6.97 17.59
C HIS A 538 -18.59 7.65 16.85
N ILE A 539 -17.39 7.09 16.92
CA ILE A 539 -16.19 7.69 16.32
C ILE A 539 -15.85 6.96 15.02
N ILE A 540 -15.56 7.73 13.98
CA ILE A 540 -14.97 7.24 12.74
C ILE A 540 -13.53 7.74 12.68
N ALA A 541 -12.57 6.83 12.58
CA ALA A 541 -11.17 7.14 12.38
C ALA A 541 -10.73 6.76 10.96
N GLY A 542 -10.01 7.67 10.29
CA GLY A 542 -9.48 7.49 8.94
C GLY A 542 -8.05 8.00 8.81
N ALA A 543 -7.44 7.74 7.65
CA ALA A 543 -6.04 8.08 7.39
C ALA A 543 -5.77 9.59 7.36
N GLY A 544 -6.74 10.35 6.84
CA GLY A 544 -6.63 11.77 6.56
C GLY A 544 -8.02 12.41 6.40
N GLU A 545 -8.03 13.73 6.18
CA GLU A 545 -9.25 14.53 6.06
C GLU A 545 -10.09 14.11 4.85
N LEU A 546 -9.45 13.91 3.68
CA LEU A 546 -10.15 13.50 2.46
C LEU A 546 -10.73 12.09 2.62
N HIS A 547 -9.99 11.17 3.22
CA HIS A 547 -10.50 9.83 3.53
C HIS A 547 -11.80 9.91 4.37
N LEU A 548 -11.78 10.69 5.45
CA LEU A 548 -12.94 10.83 6.32
C LEU A 548 -14.11 11.53 5.64
N GLU A 549 -13.86 12.56 4.82
CA GLU A 549 -14.89 13.22 4.02
C GLU A 549 -15.68 12.19 3.18
N ILE A 550 -14.96 11.31 2.47
CA ILE A 550 -15.55 10.25 1.65
C ILE A 550 -16.27 9.22 2.52
N CYS A 551 -15.67 8.76 3.63
CA CYS A 551 -16.31 7.81 4.54
C CYS A 551 -17.62 8.35 5.12
N LEU A 552 -17.65 9.63 5.51
CA LEU A 552 -18.83 10.30 6.04
C LEU A 552 -19.92 10.45 4.99
N LYS A 553 -19.53 10.70 3.73
CA LYS A 553 -20.45 10.75 2.60
C LYS A 553 -21.02 9.36 2.28
N ASP A 554 -20.18 8.33 2.19
CA ASP A 554 -20.59 6.94 1.99
C ASP A 554 -21.55 6.50 3.12
N LEU A 555 -21.28 6.92 4.35
CA LEU A 555 -22.16 6.62 5.49
C LEU A 555 -23.53 7.30 5.35
N GLU A 556 -23.56 8.60 5.04
CA GLU A 556 -24.78 9.40 4.93
C GLU A 556 -25.62 9.04 3.71
N GLU A 557 -25.01 8.77 2.56
CA GLU A 557 -25.69 8.55 1.28
C GLU A 557 -25.96 7.06 0.98
N ASP A 558 -25.02 6.16 1.29
CA ASP A 558 -25.05 4.77 0.81
C ASP A 558 -25.30 3.73 1.90
N HIS A 559 -24.68 3.88 3.07
CA HIS A 559 -24.68 2.83 4.10
C HIS A 559 -25.81 2.99 5.12
N ALA A 560 -25.88 4.14 5.80
CA ALA A 560 -26.92 4.45 6.77
C ALA A 560 -28.13 5.13 6.11
N CYS A 561 -27.91 5.91 5.03
CA CYS A 561 -28.94 6.65 4.31
C CYS A 561 -29.77 7.58 5.23
N ILE A 562 -29.09 8.29 6.13
CA ILE A 562 -29.71 9.21 7.10
C ILE A 562 -28.88 10.48 7.25
N PRO A 563 -29.50 11.62 7.57
CA PRO A 563 -28.77 12.85 7.87
C PRO A 563 -27.91 12.70 9.13
N LEU A 564 -26.62 13.08 9.03
CA LEU A 564 -25.67 12.98 10.14
C LEU A 564 -25.35 14.35 10.75
N LYS A 565 -25.11 14.37 12.07
CA LYS A 565 -24.42 15.45 12.76
C LYS A 565 -22.98 15.00 12.99
N LYS A 566 -22.03 15.82 12.56
CA LYS A 566 -20.59 15.52 12.51
C LYS A 566 -19.88 16.51 13.41
N SER A 567 -18.98 16.06 14.27
CA SER A 567 -18.10 16.95 15.03
C SER A 567 -16.98 17.50 14.16
N ASP A 568 -16.24 18.46 14.69
CA ASP A 568 -14.96 18.83 14.11
C ASP A 568 -13.97 17.65 14.18
N PRO A 569 -13.06 17.51 13.20
CA PRO A 569 -12.01 16.50 13.24
C PRO A 569 -11.07 16.70 14.44
N VAL A 570 -10.71 15.61 15.09
CA VAL A 570 -9.75 15.57 16.19
C VAL A 570 -8.69 14.50 15.93
N VAL A 571 -7.52 14.64 16.55
CA VAL A 571 -6.43 13.67 16.38
C VAL A 571 -6.37 12.67 17.53
N SER A 572 -5.87 11.48 17.21
CA SER A 572 -5.53 10.46 18.20
C SER A 572 -4.14 10.77 18.77
N TYR A 573 -4.04 10.90 20.09
CA TYR A 573 -2.74 11.04 20.77
C TYR A 573 -2.24 9.68 21.26
N ARG A 574 -1.00 9.62 21.74
CA ARG A 574 -0.48 8.49 22.54
C ARG A 574 0.08 9.00 23.86
N GLU A 575 0.14 8.14 24.85
CA GLU A 575 0.77 8.43 26.13
C GLU A 575 2.16 7.78 26.20
N THR A 576 3.17 8.51 26.68
CA THR A 576 4.52 7.98 26.92
C THR A 576 5.05 8.45 28.27
N VAL A 577 6.24 7.98 28.64
CA VAL A 577 7.03 8.46 29.78
C VAL A 577 8.36 9.04 29.26
N ASP A 578 8.91 10.03 29.96
CA ASP A 578 10.12 10.77 29.56
C ASP A 578 11.34 10.39 30.41
N ALA A 579 11.10 9.86 31.61
CA ALA A 579 12.15 9.49 32.57
C ALA A 579 11.84 8.14 33.21
N GLU A 580 12.83 7.58 33.92
CA GLU A 580 12.56 6.47 34.83
C GLU A 580 11.72 6.94 36.03
N SER A 581 10.83 6.08 36.53
CA SER A 581 10.07 6.33 37.75
C SER A 581 10.99 6.78 38.88
N ASN A 582 10.67 7.91 39.51
CA ASN A 582 11.47 8.44 40.63
C ASN A 582 11.40 7.61 41.92
N GLN A 583 10.52 6.60 41.97
CA GLN A 583 10.36 5.65 43.07
C GLN A 583 9.80 4.32 42.58
N ILE A 584 9.99 3.25 43.35
CA ILE A 584 9.31 1.97 43.10
C ILE A 584 7.85 2.10 43.56
N CYS A 585 6.92 1.90 42.63
CA CYS A 585 5.50 2.01 42.90
C CYS A 585 4.92 0.69 43.41
N LEU A 586 4.04 0.77 44.40
CA LEU A 586 3.36 -0.37 45.02
C LEU A 586 1.84 -0.26 44.80
N SER A 587 1.20 -1.38 44.48
CA SER A 587 -0.26 -1.54 44.54
C SER A 587 -0.63 -2.84 45.27
N LYS A 588 -1.70 -2.80 46.07
CA LYS A 588 -2.26 -3.94 46.81
C LYS A 588 -3.51 -4.48 46.10
N SER A 589 -3.75 -5.78 46.24
CA SER A 589 -5.02 -6.38 45.82
C SER A 589 -6.19 -5.95 46.69
N PRO A 590 -7.44 -6.04 46.19
CA PRO A 590 -8.63 -5.77 47.00
C PRO A 590 -8.66 -6.56 48.31
N ASN A 591 -8.18 -7.82 48.30
CA ASN A 591 -8.03 -8.64 49.50
C ASN A 591 -6.79 -8.31 50.37
N LYS A 592 -5.95 -7.34 49.94
CA LYS A 592 -4.73 -6.87 50.61
C LYS A 592 -3.61 -7.89 50.80
N HIS A 593 -3.76 -9.10 50.24
CA HIS A 593 -2.79 -10.18 50.39
C HIS A 593 -1.72 -10.20 49.30
N ASN A 594 -2.01 -9.63 48.12
CA ASN A 594 -1.07 -9.57 47.01
C ASN A 594 -0.58 -8.14 46.83
N ARG A 595 0.70 -8.01 46.48
CA ARG A 595 1.38 -6.72 46.29
C ARG A 595 2.25 -6.81 45.05
N LEU A 596 2.17 -5.80 44.19
CA LEU A 596 3.02 -5.68 43.01
C LEU A 596 3.88 -4.42 43.14
N PHE A 597 5.17 -4.57 42.82
CA PHE A 597 6.15 -3.49 42.84
C PHE A 597 6.71 -3.28 41.43
N MET A 598 6.52 -2.09 40.85
CA MET A 598 6.94 -1.81 39.48
C MET A 598 7.53 -0.42 39.31
N THR A 599 8.40 -0.27 38.31
CA THR A 599 8.82 1.03 37.75
C THR A 599 8.51 1.07 36.25
N ALA A 600 8.50 2.28 35.69
CA ALA A 600 8.36 2.57 34.28
C ALA A 600 9.56 3.38 33.82
N LYS A 601 9.96 3.23 32.56
CA LYS A 601 11.00 4.03 31.90
C LYS A 601 10.76 4.12 30.40
N PRO A 602 11.27 5.16 29.71
CA PRO A 602 11.17 5.24 28.26
C PRO A 602 11.94 4.10 27.61
N MET A 603 11.44 3.62 26.48
CA MET A 603 12.20 2.75 25.60
C MET A 603 13.23 3.56 24.81
N PRO A 604 14.35 2.94 24.38
CA PRO A 604 15.29 3.57 23.46
C PRO A 604 14.62 4.02 22.16
N ASP A 605 15.13 5.13 21.60
CA ASP A 605 14.66 5.67 20.32
C ASP A 605 14.74 4.63 19.20
N GLY A 606 13.75 4.64 18.31
CA GLY A 606 13.64 3.69 17.20
C GLY A 606 13.19 2.28 17.59
N LEU A 607 13.21 1.86 18.86
CA LEU A 607 12.72 0.53 19.25
C LEU A 607 11.21 0.42 19.08
N ALA A 608 10.46 1.46 19.46
CA ALA A 608 9.02 1.48 19.27
C ALA A 608 8.65 1.30 17.78
N ASP A 609 9.39 1.97 16.90
CA ASP A 609 9.19 1.88 15.45
C ASP A 609 9.57 0.49 14.93
N ASP A 610 10.66 -0.12 15.40
CA ASP A 610 11.06 -1.48 15.01
C ASP A 610 10.04 -2.54 15.44
N ILE A 611 9.41 -2.37 16.61
CA ILE A 611 8.34 -3.24 17.08
C ILE A 611 7.10 -3.08 16.19
N GLU A 612 6.67 -1.84 15.95
CA GLU A 612 5.56 -1.54 15.05
C GLU A 612 5.87 -2.02 13.62
N ASN A 613 7.13 -1.93 13.17
CA ASN A 613 7.63 -2.41 11.88
C ASN A 613 7.68 -3.93 11.78
N GLY A 614 7.71 -4.64 12.92
CA GLY A 614 7.81 -6.08 13.00
C GLY A 614 9.24 -6.61 12.85
N THR A 615 10.24 -5.73 12.95
CA THR A 615 11.67 -6.09 13.06
C THR A 615 11.94 -6.81 14.38
N VAL A 616 11.23 -6.41 15.45
CA VAL A 616 11.22 -7.07 16.74
C VAL A 616 9.80 -7.54 17.02
N ASN A 617 9.57 -8.85 17.02
CA ASN A 617 8.24 -9.43 17.14
C ASN A 617 8.08 -10.25 18.44
N PRO A 618 6.89 -10.23 19.09
CA PRO A 618 6.57 -11.14 20.19
C PRO A 618 6.68 -12.62 19.80
N ARG A 619 6.45 -12.97 18.53
CA ARG A 619 6.51 -14.35 17.99
C ARG A 619 7.94 -14.83 17.72
N ASP A 620 8.94 -13.95 17.71
CA ASP A 620 10.33 -14.34 17.49
C ASP A 620 10.85 -15.25 18.61
N ASP A 621 11.82 -16.11 18.28
CA ASP A 621 12.56 -16.84 19.30
C ASP A 621 13.16 -15.86 20.32
N PHE A 622 12.91 -16.10 21.59
CA PHE A 622 13.25 -15.16 22.65
C PHE A 622 14.76 -14.94 22.79
N LYS A 623 15.61 -15.89 22.38
CA LYS A 623 17.08 -15.72 22.42
C LYS A 623 17.55 -14.87 21.23
N ALA A 624 17.01 -15.12 20.04
CA ALA A 624 17.28 -14.31 18.85
C ALA A 624 16.85 -12.86 19.08
N ARG A 625 15.63 -12.65 19.59
CA ARG A 625 15.12 -11.32 19.96
C ARG A 625 16.01 -10.63 20.99
N ALA A 626 16.40 -11.34 22.06
CA ALA A 626 17.27 -10.76 23.09
C ALA A 626 18.64 -10.34 22.55
N LYS A 627 19.17 -11.05 21.54
CA LYS A 627 20.43 -10.69 20.88
C LYS A 627 20.28 -9.39 20.09
N VAL A 628 19.22 -9.26 19.29
CA VAL A 628 18.92 -8.01 18.54
C VAL A 628 18.78 -6.83 19.48
N LEU A 629 18.03 -7.01 20.57
CA LEU A 629 17.82 -5.99 21.60
C LEU A 629 19.12 -5.55 22.28
N ALA A 630 20.06 -6.48 22.49
CA ALA A 630 21.36 -6.14 23.08
C ALA A 630 22.31 -5.46 22.09
N GLU A 631 22.35 -5.92 20.84
CA GLU A 631 23.27 -5.40 19.83
C GLU A 631 22.84 -4.03 19.29
N LYS A 632 21.54 -3.80 19.09
CA LYS A 632 21.01 -2.57 18.48
C LYS A 632 20.57 -1.51 19.50
N TYR A 633 20.07 -1.95 20.67
CA TYR A 633 19.44 -1.07 21.66
C TYR A 633 20.10 -1.15 23.04
N GLU A 634 21.27 -1.79 23.13
CA GLU A 634 22.11 -1.87 24.34
C GLU A 634 21.40 -2.47 25.57
N TYR A 635 20.35 -3.28 25.37
CA TYR A 635 19.73 -4.00 26.48
C TYR A 635 20.63 -5.12 27.01
N ASP A 636 20.52 -5.38 28.31
CA ASP A 636 21.09 -6.59 28.89
C ASP A 636 20.42 -7.84 28.31
N VAL A 637 21.23 -8.76 27.77
CA VAL A 637 20.75 -9.99 27.11
C VAL A 637 19.94 -10.86 28.08
N THR A 638 20.29 -10.88 29.37
CA THR A 638 19.60 -11.72 30.36
C THR A 638 18.25 -11.14 30.73
N GLU A 639 18.13 -9.81 30.83
CA GLU A 639 16.86 -9.11 31.00
C GLU A 639 15.97 -9.23 29.77
N ALA A 640 16.53 -9.04 28.57
CA ALA A 640 15.77 -9.10 27.32
C ALA A 640 15.13 -10.47 27.06
N ARG A 641 15.67 -11.55 27.65
CA ARG A 641 15.05 -12.89 27.64
C ARG A 641 13.84 -13.02 28.58
N LYS A 642 13.68 -12.09 29.53
CA LYS A 642 12.61 -12.07 30.53
C LYS A 642 11.46 -11.11 30.18
N ILE A 643 11.37 -10.69 28.92
CA ILE A 643 10.19 -9.99 28.41
C ILE A 643 8.98 -10.94 28.49
N TRP A 644 7.94 -10.53 29.21
CA TRP A 644 6.72 -11.31 29.36
C TRP A 644 5.78 -11.13 28.18
N CYS A 645 5.55 -9.89 27.75
CA CYS A 645 4.67 -9.56 26.63
C CYS A 645 4.95 -8.16 26.09
N PHE A 646 4.43 -7.94 24.88
CA PHE A 646 4.31 -6.66 24.21
C PHE A 646 2.90 -6.13 24.40
N GLY A 647 2.68 -4.81 24.44
CA GLY A 647 1.35 -4.26 24.68
C GLY A 647 1.14 -2.91 23.99
N PRO A 648 -0.11 -2.51 23.71
CA PRO A 648 -1.34 -3.31 23.88
C PRO A 648 -1.49 -4.42 22.82
N ASP A 649 -2.53 -5.23 22.97
CA ASP A 649 -2.96 -6.32 22.08
C ASP A 649 -1.88 -7.37 21.73
N GLY A 650 -0.86 -7.50 22.57
CA GLY A 650 0.22 -8.48 22.38
C GLY A 650 1.27 -8.12 21.33
N THR A 651 1.09 -7.04 20.56
CA THR A 651 2.02 -6.61 19.49
C THR A 651 2.42 -5.14 19.58
N GLY A 652 1.85 -4.38 20.52
CA GLY A 652 2.12 -2.95 20.65
C GLY A 652 3.53 -2.61 21.19
N PRO A 653 3.98 -1.36 20.99
CA PRO A 653 5.31 -0.89 21.35
C PRO A 653 5.42 -0.52 22.84
N ASN A 654 5.11 -1.45 23.73
CA ASN A 654 5.37 -1.35 25.16
C ASN A 654 5.83 -2.71 25.67
N LEU A 655 6.75 -2.73 26.63
CA LEU A 655 7.38 -3.97 27.09
C LEU A 655 7.16 -4.18 28.59
N LEU A 656 6.75 -5.38 28.96
CA LEU A 656 6.70 -5.84 30.35
C LEU A 656 7.88 -6.77 30.64
N PHE A 657 8.75 -6.39 31.57
CA PHE A 657 9.93 -7.15 31.99
C PHE A 657 9.72 -7.73 33.39
N ASP A 658 10.19 -8.95 33.57
CA ASP A 658 10.38 -9.56 34.88
C ASP A 658 11.83 -9.37 35.34
N VAL A 659 12.03 -8.53 36.35
CA VAL A 659 13.33 -8.31 37.00
C VAL A 659 13.36 -8.89 38.43
N THR A 660 12.34 -9.68 38.80
CA THR A 660 12.22 -10.29 40.12
C THR A 660 13.31 -11.33 40.38
N LYS A 661 13.59 -11.59 41.67
CA LYS A 661 14.56 -12.61 42.11
C LYS A 661 13.97 -13.44 43.26
N GLY A 662 13.80 -14.74 43.05
CA GLY A 662 13.42 -15.69 44.11
C GLY A 662 11.95 -15.66 44.53
N VAL A 663 11.05 -15.10 43.71
CA VAL A 663 9.62 -15.01 44.02
C VAL A 663 8.92 -16.34 43.72
N GLN A 664 8.23 -16.90 44.72
CA GLN A 664 7.40 -18.09 44.56
C GLN A 664 6.05 -17.74 43.91
N TYR A 665 5.47 -18.68 43.16
CA TYR A 665 4.15 -18.55 42.50
C TYR A 665 4.04 -17.47 41.41
N LEU A 666 5.15 -16.84 41.00
CA LEU A 666 5.16 -15.80 39.96
C LEU A 666 4.55 -16.27 38.62
N ASN A 667 4.83 -17.51 38.23
CA ASN A 667 4.29 -18.09 37.00
C ASN A 667 2.77 -18.27 37.03
N GLU A 668 2.17 -18.43 38.21
CA GLU A 668 0.71 -18.62 38.34
C GLU A 668 -0.08 -17.33 38.12
N ILE A 669 0.54 -16.18 38.42
CA ILE A 669 -0.10 -14.87 38.25
C ILE A 669 0.26 -14.21 36.91
N LYS A 670 1.19 -14.79 36.14
CA LYS A 670 1.72 -14.22 34.90
C LYS A 670 0.60 -13.80 33.95
N ASP A 671 -0.35 -14.69 33.66
CA ASP A 671 -1.46 -14.40 32.74
C ASP A 671 -2.35 -13.25 33.24
N SER A 672 -2.54 -13.14 34.56
CA SER A 672 -3.32 -12.05 35.15
C SER A 672 -2.60 -10.71 35.11
N VAL A 673 -1.28 -10.70 35.35
CA VAL A 673 -0.47 -9.47 35.22
C VAL A 673 -0.39 -9.05 33.75
N VAL A 674 -0.19 -10.00 32.83
CA VAL A 674 -0.20 -9.73 31.38
C VAL A 674 -1.55 -9.15 30.97
N ALA A 675 -2.67 -9.72 31.39
CA ALA A 675 -4.00 -9.16 31.09
C ALA A 675 -4.17 -7.74 31.66
N GLY A 676 -3.71 -7.49 32.89
CA GLY A 676 -3.69 -6.14 33.48
C GLY A 676 -2.81 -5.17 32.71
N PHE A 677 -1.66 -5.62 32.19
CA PHE A 677 -0.76 -4.84 31.37
C PHE A 677 -1.34 -4.51 29.99
N GLN A 678 -1.97 -5.48 29.30
CA GLN A 678 -2.66 -5.22 28.04
C GLN A 678 -3.76 -4.17 28.22
N TRP A 679 -4.52 -4.26 29.32
CA TRP A 679 -5.55 -3.29 29.63
C TRP A 679 -4.97 -1.91 29.94
N ALA A 680 -3.96 -1.84 30.81
CA ALA A 680 -3.33 -0.59 31.20
C ALA A 680 -2.68 0.14 30.03
N THR A 681 -1.99 -0.58 29.13
CA THR A 681 -1.36 0.02 27.95
C THR A 681 -2.35 0.38 26.85
N ARG A 682 -3.56 -0.18 26.88
CA ARG A 682 -4.64 0.20 25.95
C ARG A 682 -5.30 1.52 26.31
N GLU A 683 -5.45 1.79 27.61
CA GLU A 683 -6.10 3.01 28.10
C GLU A 683 -5.08 4.06 28.55
N GLY A 684 -3.91 3.72 29.07
CA GLY A 684 -3.04 4.76 29.65
C GLY A 684 -3.68 5.43 30.87
N VAL A 685 -3.00 6.41 31.46
CA VAL A 685 -3.38 7.03 32.75
C VAL A 685 -3.83 8.48 32.60
N LEU A 686 -3.39 9.19 31.56
CA LEU A 686 -3.67 10.61 31.39
C LEU A 686 -5.10 10.82 30.88
N CYS A 687 -5.49 10.20 29.77
CA CYS A 687 -6.77 10.47 29.10
C CYS A 687 -7.38 9.28 28.36
N ASP A 688 -7.12 8.07 28.82
CA ASP A 688 -7.63 6.83 28.20
C ASP A 688 -7.16 6.65 26.73
N GLU A 689 -5.95 7.12 26.38
CA GLU A 689 -5.30 6.88 25.08
C GLU A 689 -4.18 5.82 25.15
N LEU A 690 -3.93 5.16 24.01
CA LEU A 690 -2.94 4.08 23.91
C LEU A 690 -1.55 4.54 24.38
N MET A 691 -0.91 3.73 25.23
CA MET A 691 0.48 3.96 25.61
C MET A 691 1.42 3.57 24.46
N ARG A 692 2.56 4.24 24.34
CA ARG A 692 3.59 3.95 23.34
C ARG A 692 4.95 4.28 23.91
N GLY A 693 5.95 3.43 23.67
CA GLY A 693 7.33 3.74 24.02
C GLY A 693 7.67 3.43 25.48
N CYS A 694 6.85 2.66 26.21
CA CYS A 694 7.04 2.46 27.65
C CYS A 694 7.58 1.06 27.97
N ARG A 695 8.64 0.99 28.78
CA ARG A 695 9.12 -0.24 29.43
C ARG A 695 8.68 -0.24 30.89
N PHE A 696 8.13 -1.36 31.35
CA PHE A 696 7.73 -1.58 32.73
C PHE A 696 8.47 -2.76 33.33
N ASP A 697 9.08 -2.55 34.50
CA ASP A 697 9.88 -3.56 35.20
C ASP A 697 9.16 -4.04 36.46
N ILE A 698 8.93 -5.34 36.59
CA ILE A 698 8.40 -5.97 37.82
C ILE A 698 9.56 -6.26 38.76
N HIS A 699 9.68 -5.49 39.85
CA HIS A 699 10.78 -5.61 40.81
C HIS A 699 10.53 -6.68 41.85
N ASP A 700 9.32 -6.73 42.39
CA ASP A 700 8.95 -7.68 43.42
C ASP A 700 7.44 -7.95 43.43
N VAL A 701 7.04 -9.07 44.01
CA VAL A 701 5.66 -9.49 44.15
C VAL A 701 5.49 -10.21 45.49
N THR A 702 4.62 -9.70 46.36
CA THR A 702 4.16 -10.46 47.54
C THR A 702 2.88 -11.18 47.17
N LEU A 703 2.81 -12.50 47.37
CA LEU A 703 1.64 -13.31 47.03
C LEU A 703 1.12 -14.08 48.24
N HIS A 704 -0.21 -14.22 48.33
CA HIS A 704 -0.83 -15.12 49.29
C HIS A 704 -0.37 -16.57 49.02
N ALA A 705 -0.40 -17.47 50.02
CA ALA A 705 0.01 -18.87 49.87
C ALA A 705 -1.00 -19.73 49.07
N ASP A 706 -2.30 -19.46 49.22
CA ASP A 706 -3.36 -20.18 48.48
C ASP A 706 -3.77 -19.51 47.17
N ALA A 707 -3.88 -20.30 46.10
CA ALA A 707 -4.20 -19.84 44.75
C ALA A 707 -5.58 -19.16 44.63
N ILE A 708 -6.53 -19.54 45.49
CA ILE A 708 -7.89 -18.96 45.52
C ILE A 708 -7.83 -17.44 45.80
N HIS A 709 -6.83 -16.99 46.57
CA HIS A 709 -6.62 -15.58 46.88
C HIS A 709 -5.78 -14.83 45.83
N ARG A 710 -5.35 -15.51 44.75
CA ARG A 710 -4.54 -14.98 43.64
C ARG A 710 -5.27 -14.92 42.30
N GLY A 711 -6.61 -15.09 42.30
CA GLY A 711 -7.39 -15.09 41.07
C GLY A 711 -7.33 -13.78 40.28
N GLY A 712 -7.68 -13.83 38.98
CA GLY A 712 -7.58 -12.69 38.06
C GLY A 712 -8.29 -11.42 38.55
N GLY A 713 -9.45 -11.53 39.20
CA GLY A 713 -10.16 -10.38 39.79
C GLY A 713 -9.40 -9.66 40.91
N GLN A 714 -8.37 -10.29 41.49
CA GLN A 714 -7.49 -9.67 42.48
C GLN A 714 -6.22 -9.09 41.84
N VAL A 715 -5.63 -9.79 40.88
CA VAL A 715 -4.31 -9.42 40.32
C VAL A 715 -4.44 -8.43 39.16
N ILE A 716 -5.43 -8.58 38.27
CA ILE A 716 -5.60 -7.73 37.08
C ILE A 716 -5.76 -6.23 37.47
N PRO A 717 -6.67 -5.86 38.40
CA PRO A 717 -6.81 -4.45 38.79
C PRO A 717 -5.58 -3.91 39.51
N THR A 718 -4.90 -4.75 40.29
CA THR A 718 -3.66 -4.37 41.00
C THR A 718 -2.52 -4.09 40.04
N ALA A 719 -2.35 -4.95 39.03
CA ALA A 719 -1.38 -4.76 37.95
C ALA A 719 -1.64 -3.45 37.20
N ARG A 720 -2.90 -3.22 36.80
CA ARG A 720 -3.30 -1.96 36.14
C ARG A 720 -2.97 -0.73 37.00
N ARG A 721 -3.32 -0.75 38.30
CA ARG A 721 -3.05 0.35 39.23
C ARG A 721 -1.55 0.63 39.37
N VAL A 722 -0.71 -0.41 39.58
CA VAL A 722 0.74 -0.17 39.75
C VAL A 722 1.40 0.34 38.47
N ILE A 723 0.93 -0.09 37.29
CA ILE A 723 1.40 0.41 36.00
C ILE A 723 1.10 1.90 35.86
N TYR A 724 -0.11 2.34 36.21
CA TYR A 724 -0.48 3.76 36.22
C TYR A 724 0.32 4.57 37.24
N ALA A 725 0.53 4.05 38.45
CA ALA A 725 1.39 4.69 39.43
C ALA A 725 2.83 4.85 38.90
N ALA A 726 3.40 3.78 38.32
CA ALA A 726 4.74 3.80 37.74
C ALA A 726 4.85 4.83 36.60
N ALA A 727 3.87 4.89 35.70
CA ALA A 727 3.82 5.86 34.60
C ALA A 727 3.74 7.32 35.09
N LEU A 728 2.89 7.61 36.09
CA LEU A 728 2.77 8.95 36.67
C LEU A 728 4.06 9.42 37.35
N THR A 729 4.83 8.50 37.95
CA THR A 729 6.13 8.82 38.58
C THR A 729 7.29 8.91 37.59
N ALA A 730 7.07 8.57 36.32
CA ALA A 730 8.06 8.49 35.24
C ALA A 730 8.00 9.70 34.29
N SER A 731 7.52 10.86 34.76
CA SER A 731 7.34 12.08 33.97
C SER A 731 6.50 11.84 32.70
N PRO A 732 5.19 11.61 32.83
CA PRO A 732 4.34 11.27 31.70
C PRO A 732 4.29 12.41 30.66
N ARG A 733 4.18 12.04 29.39
CA ARG A 733 4.08 12.97 28.24
C ARG A 733 3.01 12.52 27.26
N LEU A 734 2.53 13.47 26.46
CA LEU A 734 1.63 13.22 25.36
C LEU A 734 2.42 13.22 24.05
N LEU A 735 2.16 12.25 23.17
CA LEU A 735 2.70 12.19 21.83
C LEU A 735 1.63 12.68 20.84
N GLU A 736 1.97 13.67 20.03
CA GLU A 736 1.18 14.10 18.88
C GLU A 736 1.64 13.38 17.59
N PRO A 737 0.72 13.00 16.70
CA PRO A 737 1.11 12.44 15.41
C PRO A 737 1.60 13.57 14.48
N VAL A 738 2.59 13.26 13.65
CA VAL A 738 3.22 14.19 12.70
C VAL A 738 3.15 13.63 11.28
N TYR A 739 2.77 14.49 10.34
CA TYR A 739 2.87 14.20 8.91
C TYR A 739 4.22 14.62 8.35
N LEU A 740 4.77 13.77 7.50
CA LEU A 740 5.68 14.21 6.44
C LEU A 740 4.83 14.83 5.34
N VAL A 741 5.10 16.10 5.06
CA VAL A 741 4.45 16.87 4.02
C VAL A 741 5.43 17.08 2.88
N GLU A 742 5.11 16.54 1.70
CA GLU A 742 5.82 16.83 0.45
C GLU A 742 4.98 17.81 -0.38
N ILE A 743 5.58 18.92 -0.80
CA ILE A 743 4.90 19.97 -1.56
C ILE A 743 5.66 20.22 -2.85
N GLN A 744 4.99 19.94 -3.97
CA GLN A 744 5.52 20.29 -5.28
C GLN A 744 4.98 21.65 -5.71
N CYS A 745 5.87 22.56 -6.13
CA CYS A 745 5.49 23.91 -6.53
C CYS A 745 6.51 24.55 -7.50
N PRO A 746 6.14 25.59 -8.26
CA PRO A 746 7.10 26.46 -8.92
C PRO A 746 7.89 27.32 -7.92
N GLU A 747 9.10 27.75 -8.29
CA GLU A 747 9.96 28.61 -7.46
C GLU A 747 9.23 29.82 -6.85
N ALA A 748 8.38 30.49 -7.63
CA ALA A 748 7.64 31.67 -7.21
C ALA A 748 6.66 31.42 -6.04
N ALA A 749 6.24 30.16 -5.84
CA ALA A 749 5.28 29.78 -4.80
C ALA A 749 5.95 29.35 -3.49
N VAL A 750 7.27 29.11 -3.48
CA VAL A 750 8.01 28.62 -2.29
C VAL A 750 7.83 29.53 -1.08
N GLY A 751 7.92 30.86 -1.28
CA GLY A 751 7.71 31.83 -0.19
C GLY A 751 6.33 31.73 0.47
N GLY A 752 5.28 31.43 -0.30
CA GLY A 752 3.93 31.20 0.22
C GLY A 752 3.84 29.94 1.07
N ILE A 753 4.60 28.89 0.72
CA ILE A 753 4.65 27.63 1.47
C ILE A 753 5.23 27.85 2.87
N TYR A 754 6.39 28.49 2.98
CA TYR A 754 7.01 28.81 4.28
C TYR A 754 6.07 29.63 5.17
N GLY A 755 5.34 30.60 4.60
CA GLY A 755 4.37 31.40 5.34
C GLY A 755 3.20 30.59 5.91
N VAL A 756 2.76 29.54 5.22
CA VAL A 756 1.70 28.65 5.72
C VAL A 756 2.24 27.67 6.75
N LEU A 757 3.37 27.01 6.48
CA LEU A 757 3.97 26.04 7.39
C LEU A 757 4.36 26.68 8.73
N ASN A 758 5.01 27.84 8.72
CA ASN A 758 5.43 28.53 9.96
C ASN A 758 4.23 28.87 10.85
N ARG A 759 3.10 29.27 10.28
CA ARG A 759 1.86 29.55 11.03
C ARG A 759 1.27 28.31 11.68
N ARG A 760 1.54 27.12 11.13
CA ARG A 760 0.97 25.83 11.54
C ARG A 760 1.99 24.93 12.25
N ARG A 761 3.05 25.50 12.82
CA ARG A 761 4.16 24.77 13.47
C ARG A 761 4.87 23.74 12.57
N GLY A 762 4.80 23.95 11.26
CA GLY A 762 5.51 23.12 10.29
C GLY A 762 7.01 23.41 10.31
N HIS A 763 7.83 22.37 10.18
CA HIS A 763 9.28 22.48 10.10
C HIS A 763 9.79 21.98 8.75
N VAL A 764 10.22 22.91 7.89
CA VAL A 764 10.88 22.56 6.61
C VAL A 764 12.30 22.11 6.90
N PHE A 765 12.66 20.91 6.43
CA PHE A 765 14.00 20.34 6.60
C PHE A 765 14.70 20.03 5.28
N GLU A 766 13.96 19.99 4.15
CA GLU A 766 14.51 19.77 2.83
C GLU A 766 13.82 20.67 1.81
N GLU A 767 14.63 21.32 0.97
CA GLU A 767 14.20 22.06 -0.20
C GLU A 767 15.12 21.69 -1.35
N SER A 768 14.56 21.13 -2.41
CA SER A 768 15.33 20.70 -3.58
C SER A 768 14.65 21.09 -4.88
N GLN A 769 15.45 21.54 -5.85
CA GLN A 769 14.98 21.82 -7.20
C GLN A 769 14.95 20.53 -8.03
N VAL A 770 13.83 20.28 -8.71
CA VAL A 770 13.71 19.15 -9.64
C VAL A 770 14.49 19.47 -10.91
N THR A 771 15.65 18.82 -11.06
CA THR A 771 16.59 19.11 -12.14
C THR A 771 15.94 18.95 -13.52
N GLY A 772 16.10 19.97 -14.38
CA GLY A 772 15.49 20.00 -15.73
C GLY A 772 14.07 20.60 -15.75
N THR A 773 13.57 21.06 -14.60
CA THR A 773 12.27 21.73 -14.50
C THR A 773 12.34 22.95 -13.56
N PRO A 774 11.42 23.92 -13.67
CA PRO A 774 11.33 25.05 -12.73
C PRO A 774 10.63 24.68 -11.40
N MET A 775 10.41 23.38 -11.13
CA MET A 775 9.69 22.91 -9.95
C MET A 775 10.64 22.69 -8.77
N PHE A 776 10.14 22.97 -7.58
CA PHE A 776 10.75 22.71 -6.29
C PHE A 776 9.92 21.67 -5.53
N ILE A 777 10.62 20.85 -4.74
CA ILE A 777 10.05 19.95 -3.75
C ILE A 777 10.45 20.49 -2.38
N VAL A 778 9.46 20.79 -1.55
CA VAL A 778 9.64 21.20 -0.16
C VAL A 778 9.14 20.08 0.73
N LYS A 779 9.99 19.53 1.59
CA LYS A 779 9.59 18.55 2.61
C LYS A 779 9.60 19.17 4.00
N ALA A 780 8.54 18.90 4.74
CA ALA A 780 8.35 19.43 6.07
C ALA A 780 7.67 18.43 7.01
N TYR A 781 7.91 18.57 8.31
CA TYR A 781 7.12 17.93 9.34
C TYR A 781 5.98 18.85 9.75
N LEU A 782 4.75 18.34 9.79
CA LEU A 782 3.55 19.10 10.17
C LEU A 782 2.73 18.29 11.20
N PRO A 783 2.49 18.81 12.42
CA PRO A 783 1.62 18.14 13.37
C PRO A 783 0.21 17.95 12.78
N VAL A 784 -0.36 16.75 12.91
CA VAL A 784 -1.64 16.41 12.25
C VAL A 784 -2.77 17.34 12.71
N ASN A 785 -2.78 17.76 13.98
CA ASN A 785 -3.80 18.68 14.49
C ASN A 785 -3.76 20.06 13.81
N GLU A 786 -2.57 20.46 13.33
CA GLU A 786 -2.37 21.72 12.60
C GLU A 786 -2.54 21.53 11.09
N SER A 787 -2.87 20.32 10.62
CA SER A 787 -3.07 20.00 9.21
C SER A 787 -4.49 20.25 8.70
N PHE A 788 -5.47 20.40 9.59
CA PHE A 788 -6.86 20.63 9.17
C PHE A 788 -7.00 21.94 8.41
N GLY A 789 -7.56 21.86 7.19
CA GLY A 789 -7.65 23.00 6.27
C GLY A 789 -6.32 23.45 5.66
N PHE A 790 -5.20 22.75 5.93
CA PHE A 790 -3.88 23.09 5.41
C PHE A 790 -3.85 23.18 3.88
N THR A 791 -4.47 22.22 3.18
CA THR A 791 -4.50 22.21 1.71
C THR A 791 -5.21 23.43 1.14
N ALA A 792 -6.33 23.86 1.74
CA ALA A 792 -7.08 25.04 1.30
C ALA A 792 -6.27 26.33 1.53
N ASP A 793 -5.66 26.46 2.71
CA ASP A 793 -4.79 27.59 3.05
C ASP A 793 -3.57 27.65 2.12
N LEU A 794 -2.90 26.53 1.90
CA LEU A 794 -1.74 26.44 1.02
C LEU A 794 -2.11 26.85 -0.40
N ARG A 795 -3.24 26.35 -0.92
CA ARG A 795 -3.74 26.70 -2.24
C ARG A 795 -4.02 28.21 -2.36
N SER A 796 -4.64 28.82 -1.36
CA SER A 796 -4.91 30.25 -1.34
C SER A 796 -3.62 31.09 -1.33
N ASN A 797 -2.64 30.71 -0.52
CA ASN A 797 -1.39 31.46 -0.35
C ASN A 797 -0.37 31.23 -1.48
N THR A 798 -0.59 30.25 -2.35
CA THR A 798 0.30 29.90 -3.48
C THR A 798 -0.36 30.14 -4.84
N GLY A 799 -1.53 30.80 -4.89
CA GLY A 799 -2.29 30.99 -6.13
C GLY A 799 -2.74 29.69 -6.80
N GLY A 800 -2.83 28.61 -6.02
CA GLY A 800 -3.19 27.27 -6.46
C GLY A 800 -2.09 26.47 -7.16
N GLN A 801 -0.84 26.92 -7.05
CA GLN A 801 0.31 26.31 -7.71
C GLN A 801 1.02 25.24 -6.87
N ALA A 802 0.73 25.16 -5.57
CA ALA A 802 1.32 24.17 -4.67
C ALA A 802 0.32 23.06 -4.33
N PHE A 803 0.82 21.82 -4.37
CA PHE A 803 0.03 20.62 -4.06
C PHE A 803 0.71 19.86 -2.91
N PRO A 804 0.11 19.82 -1.72
CA PRO A 804 0.68 19.10 -0.59
C PRO A 804 0.24 17.65 -0.59
N GLN A 805 1.12 16.77 -0.15
CA GLN A 805 0.81 15.40 0.22
C GLN A 805 1.26 15.15 1.64
N CYS A 806 0.34 14.70 2.48
CA CYS A 806 0.60 14.41 3.89
C CYS A 806 0.59 12.90 4.11
N VAL A 807 1.67 12.36 4.65
CA VAL A 807 1.77 10.95 5.05
C VAL A 807 2.11 10.89 6.52
N PHE A 808 1.44 10.03 7.29
CA PHE A 808 1.85 9.77 8.67
C PHE A 808 3.30 9.30 8.70
N ASP A 809 4.13 10.02 9.45
CA ASP A 809 5.57 9.77 9.52
C ASP A 809 5.95 9.19 10.88
N HIS A 810 5.76 9.96 11.94
CA HIS A 810 6.14 9.54 13.29
C HIS A 810 5.26 10.15 14.39
N TRP A 811 5.48 9.68 15.62
CA TRP A 811 4.94 10.25 16.85
C TRP A 811 5.98 11.17 17.49
N GLN A 812 5.60 12.38 17.84
CA GLN A 812 6.47 13.38 18.45
C GLN A 812 5.95 13.78 19.84
N ILE A 813 6.84 13.98 20.81
CA ILE A 813 6.46 14.51 22.13
C ILE A 813 5.90 15.93 21.94
N LEU A 814 4.67 16.13 22.39
CA LEU A 814 4.04 17.44 22.45
C LEU A 814 4.74 18.27 23.53
N ALA A 815 5.34 19.38 23.14
CA ALA A 815 6.11 20.23 24.03
C ALA A 815 5.27 20.74 25.22
N GLY A 816 5.78 20.53 26.44
CA GLY A 816 5.16 20.91 27.71
C GLY A 816 4.89 19.71 28.62
N ASP A 817 4.52 19.98 29.87
CA ASP A 817 4.21 18.93 30.86
C ASP A 817 2.68 18.78 31.01
N PRO A 818 2.09 17.59 30.76
CA PRO A 818 0.65 17.39 30.93
C PRO A 818 0.16 17.50 32.38
N LEU A 819 1.04 17.62 33.37
CA LEU A 819 0.72 17.87 34.78
C LEU A 819 0.69 19.37 35.14
N ASP A 820 1.26 20.23 34.29
CA ASP A 820 1.21 21.69 34.46
C ASP A 820 -0.08 22.26 33.86
N GLY A 821 -0.94 22.82 34.71
CA GLY A 821 -2.24 23.36 34.33
C GLY A 821 -2.24 24.48 33.29
N SER A 822 -1.07 25.08 33.00
CA SER A 822 -0.90 26.14 31.99
C SER A 822 -0.40 25.62 30.63
N SER A 823 -0.03 24.34 30.54
CA SER A 823 0.60 23.77 29.36
C SER A 823 -0.41 23.35 28.29
N LYS A 824 0.00 23.40 27.01
CA LYS A 824 -0.81 22.87 25.90
C LYS A 824 -1.17 21.37 26.08
N PRO A 825 -0.23 20.48 26.46
CA PRO A 825 -0.57 19.09 26.78
C PRO A 825 -1.65 18.93 27.84
N PHE A 826 -1.63 19.74 28.92
CA PHE A 826 -2.66 19.67 29.96
C PHE A 826 -4.04 20.02 29.41
N HIS A 827 -4.14 21.08 28.62
CA HIS A 827 -5.41 21.45 27.98
C HIS A 827 -5.94 20.34 27.08
N VAL A 828 -5.08 19.75 26.23
CA VAL A 828 -5.46 18.63 25.36
C VAL A 828 -5.92 17.41 26.16
N VAL A 829 -5.21 17.07 27.24
CA VAL A 829 -5.60 15.98 28.15
C VAL A 829 -6.97 16.27 28.77
N ASN A 830 -7.18 17.49 29.27
CA ASN A 830 -8.42 17.85 29.95
C ASN A 830 -9.62 17.86 28.98
N ASP A 831 -9.45 18.39 27.77
CA ASP A 831 -10.48 18.38 26.72
C ASP A 831 -10.83 16.95 26.29
N THR A 832 -9.81 16.09 26.15
CA THR A 832 -10.00 14.68 25.80
C THR A 832 -10.74 13.92 26.91
N ARG A 833 -10.37 14.15 28.18
CA ARG A 833 -11.04 13.56 29.34
C ARG A 833 -12.50 14.01 29.43
N LYS A 834 -12.75 15.30 29.23
CA LYS A 834 -14.11 15.87 29.22
C LYS A 834 -14.98 15.23 28.13
N ARG A 835 -14.44 15.07 26.91
CA ARG A 835 -15.13 14.38 25.81
C ARG A 835 -15.46 12.93 26.14
N LYS A 836 -14.51 12.19 26.73
CA LYS A 836 -14.71 10.80 27.16
C LYS A 836 -15.58 10.65 28.43
N GLY A 837 -16.05 11.74 29.03
CA GLY A 837 -16.82 11.70 30.28
C GLY A 837 -16.00 11.29 31.51
N LEU A 838 -14.67 11.40 31.44
CA LEU A 838 -13.76 11.13 32.55
C LEU A 838 -13.72 12.32 33.52
N LYS A 839 -13.30 12.05 34.76
CA LYS A 839 -13.07 13.11 35.76
C LYS A 839 -12.05 14.12 35.24
N GLU A 840 -12.40 15.41 35.24
CA GLU A 840 -11.50 16.50 34.80
C GLU A 840 -10.18 16.52 35.60
N GLY A 841 -9.10 16.92 34.93
CA GLY A 841 -7.73 16.91 35.45
C GLY A 841 -7.05 15.55 35.42
N VAL A 842 -5.72 15.54 35.51
CA VAL A 842 -4.93 14.29 35.54
C VAL A 842 -5.18 13.55 36.87
N PRO A 843 -5.39 12.22 36.85
CA PRO A 843 -5.52 11.44 38.06
C PRO A 843 -4.33 11.61 39.01
N ALA A 844 -4.59 11.91 40.28
CA ALA A 844 -3.56 12.00 41.30
C ALA A 844 -2.89 10.64 41.56
N LEU A 845 -1.59 10.64 41.84
CA LEU A 845 -0.80 9.45 42.14
C LEU A 845 -1.38 8.63 43.31
N ASP A 846 -1.92 9.31 44.32
CA ASP A 846 -2.54 8.70 45.52
C ASP A 846 -3.74 7.81 45.18
N ASN A 847 -4.33 7.93 43.99
CA ASN A 847 -5.40 7.03 43.54
C ASN A 847 -4.90 5.61 43.27
N PHE A 848 -3.60 5.48 42.95
CA PHE A 848 -2.99 4.25 42.45
C PHE A 848 -1.89 3.71 43.34
N LEU A 849 -1.11 4.59 43.98
CA LEU A 849 0.02 4.23 44.81
C LEU A 849 -0.44 3.87 46.23
N ASP A 850 -0.17 2.65 46.66
CA ASP A 850 -0.39 2.21 48.04
C ASP A 850 0.88 2.35 48.88
N LYS A 851 0.72 2.71 50.15
CA LYS A 851 1.80 2.66 51.14
C LYS A 851 1.96 1.24 51.68
N MET A 852 3.16 0.86 52.12
CA MET A 852 3.49 -0.49 52.64
C MET A 852 2.52 -0.99 53.71
#